data_AF-A0ABD3RCL5-F1
#
_entry.id   AF-A0ABD3RCL5-F1
#
_cell.length_a   1.000
_cell.length_b   1.000
_cell.length_c   1.000
_cell.angle_alpha   90.00
_cell.angle_beta   90.00
_cell.angle_gamma   90.00
#
_symmetry.space_group_name_H-M   'P 1'
#
loop_
_entity.id
_entity.type
_entity.pdbx_description
1 polymer ?
#
loop_
_entity_poly.entity_id
_entity_poly.type
_entity_poly.pdbx_seq_one_letter_code
_entity_poly.pdbx_strand_id
1 'polypeptide(L)'
;MSTFKVPYVPNPSSWGPPPPQSSSSSSSTSSSTSTSSTGGSIEDGGSSSRFARLPYAPFSRSDRLGRCADFTTQSFARTGDATAGYMRGGQYQRGGAGGRGGDGGGNRNMEFQYKVDADEMREFQLVDSSRAYSTGVGGGSGMAGNVKRFVPQARRRANATRLRQINARRNDGQQSGNVGRYNQPQRTRAGGRFGGRGPGGRGGRTGRGQWRDRIDRQASVSVRPDWRRVEEVDLGKISKGTSPLSGLVDNTPPKAVEDLLWCGFLDQYNDQYDRVSTRTPAPLKRVETREFYPVTTTDDPVIEKLAIEGKGTVFATDAILAHLMTCPRSVYPWDIVVQKLPTGALFFDKRDASQFDYLTVHETSNSPPAPARDNSNEAELVNSPERLSLEATMINQNFTQQILRSSKYRTKFDLPNPFWDEDDNDGMEPASVAYRYRRFDLGDGVSIVARTELHGLAKDRQKADTSKIVTNVSANRKKKVKDSNPLDDAPEGDQYMTAFALNEFDPSYCGSASAPPARPGAAINWRDKIDSQAGAVLASELKNNSFKLAKWTAQSLLAGASQMKIGFVSRISPKNVYEHVVLATQTYSPMDFAAQITLSQGNMWGIMRLFIKLFEDQPEGKYVIMRDPNRAIVRIYGVPVGTFEDSDGSDDDDDEEEDGSGSDHGENEGQGDGEVE
;
A
#
# COMPACT_ATOMS: atom_id res chain seq x y z
N MET A 1 -17.03 -57.18 -21.48
CA MET A 1 -16.42 -57.12 -22.82
C MET A 1 -15.73 -55.77 -22.92
N SER A 2 -14.44 -55.71 -23.26
CA SER A 2 -13.78 -54.44 -23.56
C SER A 2 -14.32 -53.89 -24.88
N THR A 3 -14.67 -52.60 -24.91
CA THR A 3 -15.27 -51.95 -26.08
C THR A 3 -14.20 -51.32 -26.96
N PHE A 4 -14.01 -51.87 -28.16
CA PHE A 4 -13.19 -51.23 -29.20
C PHE A 4 -14.09 -50.35 -30.09
N LYS A 5 -13.87 -49.03 -30.08
CA LYS A 5 -14.49 -48.11 -31.05
C LYS A 5 -13.71 -48.16 -32.36
N VAL A 6 -14.42 -48.34 -33.48
CA VAL A 6 -13.82 -48.31 -34.82
C VAL A 6 -13.33 -46.88 -35.11
N PRO A 7 -12.05 -46.68 -35.47
CA PRO A 7 -11.53 -45.34 -35.78
C PRO A 7 -12.10 -44.81 -37.10
N TYR A 8 -12.35 -43.50 -37.16
CA TYR A 8 -12.85 -42.81 -38.34
C TYR A 8 -11.79 -42.73 -39.45
N VAL A 9 -12.20 -42.93 -40.71
CA VAL A 9 -11.33 -42.85 -41.90
C VAL A 9 -11.79 -41.69 -42.80
N PRO A 10 -11.01 -40.60 -42.93
CA PRO A 10 -11.50 -39.33 -43.48
C PRO A 10 -11.59 -39.24 -45.01
N ASN A 11 -11.06 -40.21 -45.76
CA ASN A 11 -11.10 -40.18 -47.23
C ASN A 11 -11.34 -41.58 -47.83
N PRO A 12 -12.59 -41.93 -48.20
CA PRO A 12 -12.90 -43.20 -48.85
C PRO A 12 -12.66 -43.20 -50.37
N SER A 13 -12.24 -42.07 -50.95
CA SER A 13 -12.25 -41.85 -52.42
C SER A 13 -10.86 -41.76 -53.05
N SER A 14 -9.82 -41.49 -52.27
CA SER A 14 -8.45 -41.33 -52.74
C SER A 14 -7.43 -41.54 -51.62
N TRP A 15 -6.19 -41.86 -51.98
CA TRP A 15 -5.08 -41.95 -51.04
C TRP A 15 -4.54 -40.55 -50.73
N GLY A 16 -4.92 -40.00 -49.57
CA GLY A 16 -4.46 -38.69 -49.09
C GLY A 16 -5.48 -37.97 -48.21
N PRO A 17 -5.14 -36.81 -47.64
CA PRO A 17 -6.12 -35.97 -46.94
C PRO A 17 -7.22 -35.49 -47.90
N PRO A 18 -8.46 -35.27 -47.42
CA PRO A 18 -9.53 -34.71 -48.26
C PRO A 18 -9.17 -33.30 -48.75
N PRO A 19 -9.60 -32.90 -49.96
CA PRO A 19 -9.32 -31.57 -50.50
C PRO A 19 -9.97 -30.48 -49.63
N PRO A 20 -9.32 -29.31 -49.46
CA PRO A 20 -9.89 -28.22 -48.68
C PRO A 20 -11.19 -27.72 -49.32
N GLN A 21 -12.26 -27.65 -48.53
CA GLN A 21 -13.54 -27.12 -49.00
C GLN A 21 -13.37 -25.63 -49.36
N SER A 22 -13.66 -25.28 -50.62
CA SER A 22 -13.61 -23.91 -51.10
C SER A 22 -14.66 -23.07 -50.37
N SER A 23 -14.23 -22.08 -49.58
CA SER A 23 -15.10 -21.17 -48.84
C SER A 23 -15.88 -20.24 -49.77
N SER A 24 -17.11 -20.63 -50.11
CA SER A 24 -18.08 -19.70 -50.70
C SER A 24 -18.47 -18.65 -49.66
N SER A 25 -18.06 -17.42 -49.87
CA SER A 25 -18.41 -16.27 -49.03
C SER A 25 -19.91 -15.98 -49.07
N SER A 26 -20.59 -16.10 -47.94
CA SER A 26 -21.90 -15.48 -47.72
C SER A 26 -22.01 -14.96 -46.30
N SER A 27 -22.04 -13.63 -46.16
CA SER A 27 -22.39 -12.93 -44.94
C SER A 27 -23.85 -13.16 -44.57
N SER A 28 -24.13 -13.62 -43.35
CA SER A 28 -25.48 -13.58 -42.79
C SER A 28 -25.46 -13.33 -41.28
N THR A 29 -25.94 -12.16 -40.90
CA THR A 29 -26.25 -11.78 -39.52
C THR A 29 -27.43 -12.59 -38.99
N SER A 30 -27.28 -13.28 -37.85
CA SER A 30 -28.44 -13.69 -37.05
C SER A 30 -28.06 -14.00 -35.61
N SER A 31 -28.78 -13.37 -34.69
CA SER A 31 -28.83 -13.65 -33.25
C SER A 31 -29.48 -15.00 -32.92
N SER A 32 -28.96 -15.72 -31.93
CA SER A 32 -29.79 -16.55 -31.05
C SER A 32 -29.08 -16.93 -29.75
N THR A 33 -29.75 -16.63 -28.65
CA THR A 33 -29.70 -17.22 -27.31
C THR A 33 -29.19 -18.67 -27.24
N SER A 34 -28.40 -18.99 -26.21
CA SER A 34 -28.21 -20.37 -25.73
C SER A 34 -28.26 -20.42 -24.20
N THR A 35 -29.27 -21.11 -23.69
CA THR A 35 -29.44 -21.48 -22.27
C THR A 35 -28.38 -22.48 -21.80
N SER A 36 -28.12 -22.51 -20.50
CA SER A 36 -27.34 -23.57 -19.85
C SER A 36 -28.03 -24.93 -19.95
N SER A 37 -27.26 -25.95 -20.33
CA SER A 37 -27.59 -27.35 -20.06
C SER A 37 -26.32 -28.19 -20.06
N THR A 38 -26.10 -28.88 -18.94
CA THR A 38 -24.95 -29.73 -18.65
C THR A 38 -24.94 -31.00 -19.51
N GLY A 39 -23.75 -31.46 -19.93
CA GLY A 39 -23.54 -32.82 -20.43
C GLY A 39 -24.01 -33.09 -21.87
N GLY A 40 -23.14 -32.79 -22.84
CA GLY A 40 -23.33 -33.17 -24.25
C GLY A 40 -22.03 -33.72 -24.82
N SER A 41 -22.04 -34.99 -25.20
CA SER A 41 -20.88 -35.66 -25.81
C SER A 41 -20.52 -35.01 -27.15
N ILE A 42 -19.22 -34.84 -27.41
CA ILE A 42 -18.73 -34.38 -28.72
C ILE A 42 -19.00 -35.50 -29.73
N GLU A 43 -20.05 -35.34 -30.54
CA GLU A 43 -20.27 -36.18 -31.71
C GLU A 43 -19.23 -35.84 -32.78
N ASP A 44 -18.32 -36.80 -33.03
CA ASP A 44 -17.23 -36.70 -33.99
C ASP A 44 -17.77 -36.72 -35.43
N GLY A 45 -18.10 -35.53 -35.93
CA GLY A 45 -18.88 -35.30 -37.14
C GLY A 45 -18.15 -34.47 -38.20
N GLY A 46 -16.90 -34.81 -38.52
CA GLY A 46 -16.20 -34.29 -39.71
C GLY A 46 -14.78 -33.80 -39.44
N SER A 47 -13.82 -34.33 -40.23
CA SER A 47 -12.38 -34.07 -40.06
C SER A 47 -11.93 -32.67 -40.51
N SER A 48 -12.39 -31.64 -39.79
CA SER A 48 -11.68 -30.36 -39.75
C SER A 48 -10.52 -30.49 -38.75
N SER A 49 -9.32 -30.11 -39.16
CA SER A 49 -8.16 -30.08 -38.25
C SER A 49 -8.48 -29.20 -37.04
N ARG A 50 -8.04 -29.58 -35.83
CA ARG A 50 -8.13 -28.70 -34.63
C ARG A 50 -7.47 -27.33 -34.83
N PHE A 51 -6.62 -27.21 -35.84
CA PHE A 51 -5.93 -25.97 -36.23
C PHE A 51 -6.63 -25.21 -37.38
N ALA A 52 -7.77 -25.69 -37.90
CA ALA A 52 -8.46 -25.07 -39.05
C ALA A 52 -9.03 -23.66 -38.76
N ARG A 53 -9.21 -23.30 -37.48
CA ARG A 53 -9.61 -21.96 -37.03
C ARG A 53 -8.45 -21.09 -36.55
N LEU A 54 -7.20 -21.56 -36.68
CA LEU A 54 -6.00 -20.86 -36.22
C LEU A 54 -5.10 -20.53 -37.42
N PRO A 55 -4.60 -19.28 -37.56
CA PRO A 55 -3.60 -18.96 -38.56
C PRO A 55 -2.35 -19.82 -38.36
N TYR A 56 -1.89 -20.50 -39.41
CA TYR A 56 -0.77 -21.44 -39.30
C TYR A 56 0.57 -20.70 -39.32
N ALA A 57 1.31 -20.80 -38.23
CA ALA A 57 2.72 -20.46 -38.18
C ALA A 57 3.55 -21.71 -37.79
N PRO A 58 4.56 -22.11 -38.59
CA PRO A 58 5.41 -23.24 -38.24
C PRO A 58 6.21 -22.94 -36.97
N PHE A 59 6.45 -23.95 -36.13
CA PHE A 59 7.34 -23.82 -34.98
C PHE A 59 8.09 -25.11 -34.62
N SER A 60 9.22 -24.97 -33.92
CA SER A 60 9.90 -26.09 -33.27
C SER A 60 9.76 -25.97 -31.75
N ARG A 61 9.53 -27.09 -31.07
CA ARG A 61 9.62 -27.16 -29.60
C ARG A 61 11.07 -27.06 -29.10
N SER A 62 12.06 -27.22 -29.99
CA SER A 62 13.49 -27.13 -29.68
C SER A 62 14.08 -25.71 -29.78
N ASP A 63 13.25 -24.69 -30.05
CA ASP A 63 13.72 -23.31 -30.15
C ASP A 63 14.06 -22.74 -28.77
N ARG A 64 15.16 -21.96 -28.68
CA ARG A 64 15.57 -21.32 -27.42
C ARG A 64 14.61 -20.20 -27.04
N LEU A 65 13.98 -20.33 -25.88
CA LEU A 65 13.14 -19.32 -25.25
C LEU A 65 13.99 -18.27 -24.49
N GLY A 66 13.35 -17.22 -23.94
CA GLY A 66 14.01 -16.25 -23.06
C GLY A 66 14.68 -15.05 -23.76
N ARG A 67 14.15 -14.56 -24.89
CA ARG A 67 14.64 -13.33 -25.56
C ARG A 67 13.86 -12.11 -25.07
N CYS A 68 14.55 -11.11 -24.53
CA CYS A 68 13.96 -9.82 -24.17
C CYS A 68 13.77 -8.91 -25.40
N ALA A 69 12.80 -7.98 -25.31
CA ALA A 69 12.61 -6.88 -26.24
C ALA A 69 13.07 -5.57 -25.58
N ASP A 70 13.83 -4.74 -26.28
CA ASP A 70 14.39 -3.50 -25.73
C ASP A 70 14.28 -2.32 -26.73
N PHE A 71 13.29 -1.48 -26.44
CA PHE A 71 12.98 -0.25 -27.18
C PHE A 71 13.99 0.89 -26.93
N THR A 72 14.92 0.75 -25.99
CA THR A 72 15.96 1.76 -25.71
C THR A 72 17.23 1.55 -26.56
N THR A 73 17.35 0.41 -27.25
CA THR A 73 18.52 0.12 -28.10
C THR A 73 18.64 1.07 -29.29
N GLN A 74 19.87 1.44 -29.66
CA GLN A 74 20.13 2.24 -30.87
C GLN A 74 19.67 1.56 -32.18
N SER A 75 19.42 0.26 -32.13
CA SER A 75 18.90 -0.52 -33.26
C SER A 75 17.41 -0.30 -33.47
N PHE A 76 16.61 -0.23 -32.40
CA PHE A 76 15.18 0.08 -32.46
C PHE A 76 14.91 1.39 -33.22
N ALA A 77 15.68 2.43 -32.91
CA ALA A 77 15.57 3.76 -33.54
C ALA A 77 15.79 3.77 -35.08
N ARG A 78 16.34 2.69 -35.66
CA ARG A 78 16.56 2.54 -37.11
C ARG A 78 15.52 1.67 -37.82
N THR A 79 14.94 0.69 -37.12
CA THR A 79 14.09 -0.35 -37.75
C THR A 79 12.67 -0.41 -37.22
N GLY A 80 12.34 0.27 -36.12
CA GLY A 80 11.04 0.12 -35.43
C GLY A 80 10.85 -1.24 -34.75
N ASP A 81 11.86 -2.11 -34.78
CA ASP A 81 11.82 -3.47 -34.26
C ASP A 81 12.66 -3.59 -32.98
N ALA A 82 11.99 -3.79 -31.84
CA ALA A 82 12.60 -3.86 -30.52
C ALA A 82 13.47 -5.11 -30.31
N THR A 83 13.45 -6.05 -31.26
CA THR A 83 14.31 -7.25 -31.26
C THR A 83 15.54 -7.10 -32.17
N ALA A 84 15.58 -6.10 -33.06
CA ALA A 84 16.61 -5.95 -34.09
C ALA A 84 18.04 -5.81 -33.54
N GLY A 85 18.21 -5.24 -32.34
CA GLY A 85 19.52 -5.11 -31.68
C GLY A 85 20.20 -6.44 -31.38
N TYR A 86 19.41 -7.50 -31.15
CA TYR A 86 19.90 -8.82 -30.78
C TYR A 86 20.13 -9.75 -31.99
N MET A 87 19.73 -9.34 -33.20
CA MET A 87 19.92 -10.13 -34.44
C MET A 87 21.39 -10.29 -34.86
N ARG A 88 22.34 -9.62 -34.19
CA ARG A 88 23.78 -9.69 -34.54
C ARG A 88 24.52 -10.88 -33.92
N GLY A 89 23.88 -11.63 -33.02
CA GLY A 89 24.36 -12.91 -32.51
C GLY A 89 23.35 -14.02 -32.82
N GLY A 90 23.72 -14.95 -33.72
CA GLY A 90 22.80 -15.97 -34.28
C GLY A 90 22.29 -17.05 -33.31
N GLN A 91 22.33 -16.84 -31.99
CA GLN A 91 21.91 -17.82 -30.98
C GLN A 91 20.39 -17.95 -30.82
N TYR A 92 19.61 -16.97 -31.28
CA TYR A 92 18.14 -16.95 -31.24
C TYR A 92 17.52 -16.81 -32.64
N GLN A 93 18.28 -17.12 -33.70
CA GLN A 93 17.81 -17.02 -35.07
C GLN A 93 17.40 -18.41 -35.56
N ARG A 94 16.11 -18.57 -35.91
CA ARG A 94 15.63 -19.75 -36.65
C ARG A 94 16.28 -19.78 -38.02
N GLY A 95 17.38 -20.53 -38.15
CA GLY A 95 18.18 -20.52 -39.38
C GLY A 95 19.34 -21.52 -39.38
N GLY A 96 19.00 -22.80 -39.45
CA GLY A 96 19.81 -23.84 -40.13
C GLY A 96 21.29 -24.00 -39.76
N ALA A 97 21.57 -24.85 -38.77
CA ALA A 97 22.86 -25.54 -38.71
C ALA A 97 22.79 -26.83 -39.55
N GLY A 98 23.27 -26.76 -40.80
CA GLY A 98 23.42 -27.92 -41.70
C GLY A 98 22.50 -27.90 -42.92
N GLY A 99 23.09 -27.70 -44.11
CA GLY A 99 22.38 -27.78 -45.39
C GLY A 99 22.93 -26.81 -46.44
N ARG A 100 23.74 -27.30 -47.38
CA ARG A 100 24.06 -26.56 -48.62
C ARG A 100 22.92 -26.74 -49.61
N GLY A 101 22.12 -25.70 -49.81
CA GLY A 101 21.02 -25.70 -50.79
C GLY A 101 20.06 -24.54 -50.47
N GLY A 102 19.72 -23.73 -51.46
CA GLY A 102 18.91 -22.54 -51.23
C GLY A 102 17.41 -22.85 -51.15
N ASP A 103 16.76 -22.42 -50.07
CA ASP A 103 15.65 -21.46 -50.17
C ASP A 103 15.51 -20.66 -48.86
N GLY A 104 15.41 -19.34 -48.97
CA GLY A 104 15.67 -18.38 -47.89
C GLY A 104 14.44 -17.92 -47.09
N GLY A 105 13.43 -18.77 -46.89
CA GLY A 105 12.12 -18.33 -46.35
C GLY A 105 11.54 -19.10 -45.16
N GLY A 106 11.64 -20.43 -45.16
CA GLY A 106 10.59 -21.32 -44.65
C GLY A 106 10.30 -21.43 -43.14
N ASN A 107 10.89 -20.62 -42.25
CA ASN A 107 10.62 -20.76 -40.80
C ASN A 107 10.65 -19.43 -40.02
N ARG A 108 10.12 -18.36 -40.62
CA ARG A 108 9.82 -17.09 -39.93
C ARG A 108 8.31 -16.98 -39.69
N ASN A 109 7.91 -16.71 -38.46
CA ASN A 109 6.52 -16.40 -38.13
C ASN A 109 6.16 -15.01 -38.68
N MET A 110 5.57 -14.98 -39.88
CA MET A 110 5.11 -13.76 -40.55
C MET A 110 3.67 -13.38 -40.19
N GLU A 111 2.89 -14.36 -39.73
CA GLU A 111 1.44 -14.25 -39.53
C GLU A 111 1.10 -13.52 -38.23
N PHE A 112 1.85 -13.79 -37.16
CA PHE A 112 1.68 -13.15 -35.85
C PHE A 112 2.71 -12.03 -35.60
N GLN A 113 2.91 -11.15 -36.59
CA GLN A 113 3.79 -9.98 -36.47
C GLN A 113 3.01 -8.68 -36.34
N TYR A 114 3.18 -7.96 -35.24
CA TYR A 114 2.81 -6.55 -35.15
C TYR A 114 3.91 -5.67 -35.76
N LYS A 115 3.53 -4.77 -36.67
CA LYS A 115 4.42 -3.76 -37.27
C LYS A 115 3.94 -2.38 -36.86
N VAL A 116 4.81 -1.64 -36.20
CA VAL A 116 4.60 -0.22 -35.89
C VAL A 116 5.00 0.59 -37.12
N ASP A 117 4.20 1.59 -37.49
CA ASP A 117 4.63 2.56 -38.49
C ASP A 117 5.72 3.48 -37.91
N ALA A 118 6.89 3.47 -38.55
CA ALA A 118 8.06 4.21 -38.10
C ALA A 118 7.94 5.72 -38.37
N ASP A 119 7.03 6.13 -39.27
CA ASP A 119 6.80 7.53 -39.59
C ASP A 119 5.83 8.17 -38.59
N GLU A 120 4.76 7.48 -38.17
CA GLU A 120 3.85 7.94 -37.09
C GLU A 120 4.63 8.24 -35.79
N MET A 121 5.52 7.33 -35.35
CA MET A 121 6.28 7.51 -34.11
C MET A 121 7.24 8.72 -34.11
N ARG A 122 7.59 9.27 -35.27
CA ARG A 122 8.45 10.46 -35.38
C ARG A 122 7.69 11.78 -35.35
N GLU A 123 6.38 11.74 -35.58
CA GLU A 123 5.54 12.93 -35.71
C GLU A 123 4.99 13.42 -34.35
N PHE A 124 4.81 12.52 -33.38
CA PHE A 124 4.28 12.87 -32.06
C PHE A 124 5.31 13.55 -31.15
N GLN A 125 5.30 14.88 -31.12
CA GLN A 125 5.94 15.67 -30.07
C GLN A 125 5.04 15.77 -28.83
N LEU A 126 5.58 15.47 -27.65
CA LEU A 126 4.87 15.67 -26.39
C LEU A 126 4.66 17.16 -26.13
N VAL A 127 3.40 17.62 -26.19
CA VAL A 127 3.05 19.01 -25.91
C VAL A 127 3.24 19.29 -24.41
N ASP A 128 4.24 20.12 -24.09
CA ASP A 128 4.42 20.61 -22.73
C ASP A 128 3.29 21.58 -22.38
N SER A 129 2.40 21.15 -21.47
CA SER A 129 1.37 22.00 -20.88
C SER A 129 1.88 22.82 -19.69
N SER A 130 3.17 22.75 -19.37
CA SER A 130 3.80 23.71 -18.47
C SER A 130 3.73 25.11 -19.11
N ARG A 131 3.16 26.04 -18.34
CA ARG A 131 2.76 27.37 -18.78
C ARG A 131 3.97 28.15 -19.29
N ALA A 132 4.09 28.28 -20.61
CA ALA A 132 5.22 28.91 -21.28
C ALA A 132 5.49 30.33 -20.73
N TYR A 133 6.60 30.49 -20.00
CA TYR A 133 7.12 31.82 -19.68
C TYR A 133 7.75 32.41 -20.95
N SER A 134 7.12 33.48 -21.44
CA SER A 134 7.55 34.24 -22.61
C SER A 134 9.05 34.56 -22.60
N THR A 135 9.72 34.21 -23.70
CA THR A 135 11.13 34.52 -23.98
C THR A 135 11.31 36.00 -24.38
N GLY A 136 11.19 36.89 -23.39
CA GLY A 136 11.57 38.30 -23.53
C GLY A 136 13.09 38.48 -23.54
N VAL A 137 13.70 38.55 -24.73
CA VAL A 137 15.12 38.88 -24.91
C VAL A 137 15.35 40.37 -24.65
N GLY A 138 16.19 40.75 -23.67
CA GLY A 138 16.41 42.19 -23.42
C GLY A 138 17.31 42.68 -22.28
N GLY A 139 18.40 41.99 -21.93
CA GLY A 139 19.59 42.59 -21.28
C GLY A 139 19.50 43.13 -19.82
N GLY A 140 20.56 42.90 -19.03
CA GLY A 140 20.88 43.74 -17.87
C GLY A 140 21.05 43.04 -16.52
N SER A 141 22.29 42.62 -16.22
CA SER A 141 22.94 42.60 -14.90
C SER A 141 22.14 43.03 -13.64
N GLY A 142 22.00 42.12 -12.66
CA GLY A 142 22.24 42.48 -11.25
C GLY A 142 21.24 42.01 -10.17
N MET A 143 21.76 41.24 -9.22
CA MET A 143 21.58 41.38 -7.75
C MET A 143 20.15 41.41 -7.12
N ALA A 144 19.88 40.37 -6.33
CA ALA A 144 19.16 40.34 -5.03
C ALA A 144 18.03 41.35 -4.69
N GLY A 145 16.86 40.79 -4.31
CA GLY A 145 16.28 41.07 -2.98
C GLY A 145 14.92 41.79 -2.90
N ASN A 146 14.01 41.15 -2.16
CA ASN A 146 12.84 41.70 -1.44
C ASN A 146 11.80 42.59 -2.17
N VAL A 147 10.59 42.03 -2.26
CA VAL A 147 9.33 42.75 -2.44
C VAL A 147 9.01 43.59 -1.19
N LYS A 148 8.89 44.92 -1.33
CA LYS A 148 7.95 45.73 -0.53
C LYS A 148 7.30 46.87 -1.34
N ARG A 149 5.96 46.78 -1.40
CA ARG A 149 4.90 47.80 -1.55
C ARG A 149 5.26 49.23 -2.00
N PHE A 150 4.57 49.61 -3.08
CA PHE A 150 4.07 50.94 -3.48
C PHE A 150 4.01 52.06 -2.42
N VAL A 151 4.62 53.21 -2.72
CA VAL A 151 4.16 54.59 -2.41
C VAL A 151 4.73 55.51 -3.52
N PRO A 152 3.98 56.49 -4.09
CA PRO A 152 4.42 57.25 -5.26
C PRO A 152 5.05 58.63 -4.99
N GLN A 153 5.80 59.09 -5.98
CA GLN A 153 5.96 60.49 -6.44
C GLN A 153 6.97 61.47 -5.76
N ALA A 154 7.90 61.92 -6.61
CA ALA A 154 8.60 63.23 -6.65
C ALA A 154 9.71 63.61 -5.63
N ARG A 155 10.78 64.23 -6.18
CA ARG A 155 11.76 65.15 -5.55
C ARG A 155 12.57 64.56 -4.36
N ARG A 156 13.85 64.16 -4.51
CA ARG A 156 14.99 65.01 -4.90
C ARG A 156 16.29 64.18 -5.04
N ARG A 157 17.16 64.57 -5.98
CA ARG A 157 18.60 64.33 -5.89
C ARG A 157 19.20 65.21 -4.78
N ALA A 158 19.75 64.61 -3.72
CA ALA A 158 20.84 65.14 -2.88
C ALA A 158 21.16 64.14 -1.75
N ASN A 159 22.44 63.97 -1.39
CA ASN A 159 23.00 63.13 -0.29
C ASN A 159 23.56 61.73 -0.63
N ALA A 160 24.14 61.54 -1.82
CA ALA A 160 25.04 60.42 -2.10
C ALA A 160 26.51 60.67 -1.66
N THR A 161 26.72 61.54 -0.66
CA THR A 161 28.05 62.07 -0.29
C THR A 161 28.32 62.12 1.22
N ARG A 162 27.53 61.41 2.05
CA ARG A 162 27.66 61.48 3.52
C ARG A 162 27.60 60.14 4.29
N LEU A 163 27.95 59.03 3.64
CA LEU A 163 28.10 57.73 4.32
C LEU A 163 29.33 56.91 3.87
N ARG A 164 30.45 57.59 3.61
CA ARG A 164 31.81 57.00 3.55
C ARG A 164 32.83 57.72 4.45
N GLN A 165 32.36 58.54 5.40
CA GLN A 165 33.19 59.32 6.33
C GLN A 165 32.94 59.00 7.82
N ILE A 166 32.25 57.89 8.12
CA ILE A 166 31.97 57.45 9.50
C ILE A 166 32.60 56.07 9.76
N ASN A 167 33.85 55.88 9.30
CA ASN A 167 34.73 54.79 9.72
C ASN A 167 36.23 55.18 9.62
N ALA A 168 36.52 56.48 9.61
CA ALA A 168 37.88 57.02 9.58
C ALA A 168 37.95 58.33 10.37
N ARG A 169 38.02 58.24 11.70
CA ARG A 169 38.56 59.22 12.68
C ARG A 169 38.22 58.79 14.11
N ARG A 170 39.07 57.94 14.69
CA ARG A 170 39.25 57.88 16.14
C ARG A 170 40.72 57.55 16.40
N ASN A 171 41.50 58.60 16.66
CA ASN A 171 42.88 58.50 17.08
C ASN A 171 43.17 59.66 18.03
N ASP A 172 43.27 59.37 19.32
CA ASP A 172 44.42 59.71 20.17
C ASP A 172 44.19 59.11 21.58
N GLY A 173 45.21 58.55 22.25
CA GLY A 173 46.58 58.37 21.77
C GLY A 173 47.46 57.62 22.77
N GLN A 174 48.76 57.94 22.71
CA GLN A 174 49.82 57.65 23.71
C GLN A 174 50.59 56.30 23.65
N GLN A 175 51.71 56.35 22.89
CA GLN A 175 53.09 56.12 23.38
C GLN A 175 53.78 54.73 23.33
N SER A 176 54.85 54.69 22.50
CA SER A 176 56.12 53.93 22.64
C SER A 176 56.24 52.45 22.22
N GLY A 177 57.30 52.13 21.44
CA GLY A 177 58.02 50.85 21.61
C GLY A 177 58.43 49.96 20.39
N ASN A 178 59.51 50.32 19.68
CA ASN A 178 60.60 49.45 19.17
C ASN A 178 60.40 48.24 18.17
N VAL A 179 60.91 48.43 16.93
CA VAL A 179 61.95 47.65 16.16
C VAL A 179 61.81 46.15 15.76
N GLY A 180 62.06 45.88 14.45
CA GLY A 180 62.58 44.59 13.86
C GLY A 180 61.71 44.04 12.69
N ARG A 181 62.05 44.09 11.38
CA ARG A 181 63.07 43.34 10.57
C ARG A 181 63.20 41.85 10.96
N TYR A 182 63.18 40.84 10.08
CA TYR A 182 63.29 40.71 8.59
C TYR A 182 62.12 39.82 8.03
N ASN A 183 62.00 39.31 6.79
CA ASN A 183 62.88 39.27 5.60
C ASN A 183 62.12 39.17 4.24
N GLN A 184 62.86 39.15 3.11
CA GLN A 184 62.47 38.80 1.73
C GLN A 184 63.75 38.34 0.97
N PRO A 185 63.77 38.02 -0.34
CA PRO A 185 62.83 37.27 -1.19
C PRO A 185 63.55 36.21 -2.06
N GLN A 186 62.85 35.43 -2.91
CA GLN A 186 63.33 35.24 -4.29
C GLN A 186 62.22 34.88 -5.30
N ARG A 187 62.36 35.44 -6.50
CA ARG A 187 61.60 35.12 -7.72
C ARG A 187 62.53 34.47 -8.74
N THR A 188 62.00 33.56 -9.56
CA THR A 188 62.41 33.45 -10.97
C THR A 188 61.17 33.33 -11.86
N ARG A 189 61.26 33.85 -13.10
CA ARG A 189 60.13 34.03 -14.02
C ARG A 189 60.62 34.04 -15.47
N ALA A 190 60.17 33.09 -16.28
CA ALA A 190 60.22 33.12 -17.75
C ALA A 190 59.26 32.04 -18.31
N GLY A 191 58.52 32.19 -19.42
CA GLY A 191 58.26 33.42 -20.18
C GLY A 191 57.78 33.20 -21.62
N GLY A 192 56.48 33.33 -21.90
CA GLY A 192 55.91 33.45 -23.27
C GLY A 192 55.48 32.14 -23.95
N ARG A 193 54.62 32.13 -24.99
CA ARG A 193 53.74 33.17 -25.60
C ARG A 193 52.57 32.48 -26.36
N PHE A 194 51.39 33.11 -26.32
CA PHE A 194 50.25 33.11 -27.27
C PHE A 194 50.00 31.96 -28.29
N GLY A 195 48.72 31.53 -28.33
CA GLY A 195 48.02 31.20 -29.60
C GLY A 195 47.31 29.86 -29.65
N GLY A 196 45.97 29.85 -29.83
CA GLY A 196 45.21 28.62 -30.15
C GLY A 196 43.82 28.55 -29.52
N ARG A 197 42.77 28.93 -30.27
CA ARG A 197 41.39 28.49 -29.99
C ARG A 197 41.22 27.08 -30.53
N GLY A 198 40.73 26.15 -29.72
CA GLY A 198 40.34 24.80 -30.13
C GLY A 198 39.30 24.23 -29.17
N PRO A 199 38.14 23.70 -29.63
CA PRO A 199 37.06 23.26 -28.75
C PRO A 199 37.21 21.78 -28.35
N GLY A 200 37.69 21.53 -27.14
CA GLY A 200 37.74 20.18 -26.56
C GLY A 200 38.49 20.18 -25.23
N GLY A 201 38.02 19.41 -24.23
CA GLY A 201 38.75 19.24 -22.97
C GLY A 201 38.30 20.11 -21.78
N ARG A 202 37.00 20.11 -21.46
CA ARG A 202 36.57 20.04 -20.05
C ARG A 202 35.79 18.73 -19.94
N GLY A 203 36.28 17.73 -19.22
CA GLY A 203 36.82 17.84 -17.87
C GLY A 203 35.64 17.63 -16.93
N GLY A 204 35.41 16.38 -16.58
CA GLY A 204 34.11 15.90 -16.10
C GLY A 204 33.59 16.65 -14.87
N ARG A 205 32.48 17.36 -15.06
CA ARG A 205 31.50 17.56 -13.99
C ARG A 205 30.31 16.67 -14.30
N THR A 206 30.34 15.45 -13.77
CA THR A 206 29.19 14.57 -13.61
C THR A 206 28.23 15.16 -12.57
N GLY A 207 27.71 16.35 -12.86
CA GLY A 207 26.46 16.84 -12.30
C GLY A 207 25.30 16.09 -12.91
N ARG A 208 25.29 14.75 -12.75
CA ARG A 208 24.04 13.99 -12.81
C ARG A 208 23.26 14.45 -11.60
N GLY A 209 22.45 15.50 -11.78
CA GLY A 209 21.36 15.80 -10.87
C GLY A 209 20.61 14.49 -10.68
N GLN A 210 20.60 14.00 -9.45
CA GLN A 210 20.02 12.71 -9.13
C GLN A 210 18.54 12.81 -9.48
N TRP A 211 18.16 12.24 -10.62
CA TRP A 211 16.77 11.99 -10.95
C TRP A 211 16.22 11.28 -9.72
N ARG A 212 15.25 11.90 -9.06
CA ARG A 212 14.46 11.19 -8.07
C ARG A 212 13.79 10.09 -8.88
N ASP A 213 14.27 8.85 -8.73
CA ASP A 213 13.52 7.66 -9.10
C ASP A 213 12.13 7.89 -8.50
N ARG A 214 11.14 8.18 -9.35
CA ARG A 214 9.76 8.17 -8.91
C ARG A 214 9.50 6.72 -8.60
N ILE A 215 9.11 6.44 -7.36
CA ILE A 215 8.59 5.13 -7.00
C ILE A 215 7.21 5.09 -7.66
N ASP A 216 7.20 4.65 -8.92
CA ASP A 216 5.99 4.44 -9.70
C ASP A 216 5.27 3.24 -9.08
N ARG A 217 4.19 3.53 -8.36
CA ARG A 217 3.36 2.50 -7.75
C ARG A 217 2.37 1.98 -8.79
N GLN A 218 2.05 0.69 -8.72
CA GLN A 218 0.98 0.07 -9.49
C GLN A 218 -0.37 0.39 -8.83
N ALA A 219 -1.46 0.49 -9.59
CA ALA A 219 -2.78 0.67 -9.00
C ALA A 219 -3.22 -0.61 -8.26
N SER A 220 -3.98 -0.48 -7.18
CA SER A 220 -4.48 -1.62 -6.39
C SER A 220 -5.51 -2.48 -7.15
N VAL A 221 -6.09 -1.91 -8.21
CA VAL A 221 -6.93 -2.58 -9.20
C VAL A 221 -6.70 -1.99 -10.59
N SER A 222 -6.75 -2.84 -11.62
CA SER A 222 -6.68 -2.42 -13.02
C SER A 222 -8.03 -1.89 -13.50
N VAL A 223 -8.09 -0.59 -13.82
CA VAL A 223 -9.28 0.06 -14.38
C VAL A 223 -9.57 -0.52 -15.77
N ARG A 224 -10.78 -1.04 -15.97
CA ARG A 224 -11.23 -1.62 -17.25
C ARG A 224 -11.93 -0.57 -18.12
N PRO A 225 -12.00 -0.73 -19.46
CA PRO A 225 -12.54 0.29 -20.38
C PRO A 225 -14.04 0.60 -20.21
N ASP A 226 -14.79 -0.34 -19.65
CA ASP A 226 -16.22 -0.30 -19.34
C ASP A 226 -16.55 0.39 -18.01
N TRP A 227 -15.55 0.71 -17.19
CA TRP A 227 -15.75 1.41 -15.92
C TRP A 227 -16.13 2.88 -16.13
N ARG A 228 -17.31 3.28 -15.65
CA ARG A 228 -17.81 4.66 -15.74
C ARG A 228 -17.23 5.50 -14.61
N ARG A 229 -16.28 6.41 -14.91
CA ARG A 229 -15.81 7.39 -13.92
C ARG A 229 -16.97 8.28 -13.46
N VAL A 230 -17.25 8.27 -12.16
CA VAL A 230 -18.28 9.07 -11.49
C VAL A 230 -17.69 10.41 -11.04
N GLU A 231 -16.62 10.40 -10.22
CA GLU A 231 -16.06 11.61 -9.59
C GLU A 231 -14.53 11.52 -9.45
N GLU A 232 -13.81 12.66 -9.42
CA GLU A 232 -12.38 12.73 -9.06
C GLU A 232 -12.16 13.69 -7.87
N VAL A 233 -11.76 13.11 -6.75
CA VAL A 233 -11.62 13.76 -5.44
C VAL A 233 -10.15 14.10 -5.16
N ASP A 234 -9.83 15.39 -5.06
CA ASP A 234 -8.50 15.87 -4.69
C ASP A 234 -8.33 15.93 -3.16
N LEU A 235 -7.64 14.92 -2.62
CA LEU A 235 -7.39 14.75 -1.18
C LEU A 235 -6.64 15.95 -0.56
N GLY A 236 -5.68 16.48 -1.31
CA GLY A 236 -4.87 17.63 -0.89
C GLY A 236 -5.68 18.93 -0.80
N LYS A 237 -6.71 19.07 -1.64
CA LYS A 237 -7.67 20.19 -1.57
C LYS A 237 -8.71 20.00 -0.47
N ILE A 238 -9.24 18.78 -0.29
CA ILE A 238 -10.20 18.47 0.79
C ILE A 238 -9.60 18.75 2.16
N SER A 239 -8.39 18.25 2.43
CA SER A 239 -7.71 18.47 3.72
C SER A 239 -7.50 19.96 4.05
N LYS A 240 -7.59 20.86 3.05
CA LYS A 240 -7.41 22.30 3.19
C LYS A 240 -8.72 23.10 3.09
N GLY A 241 -9.87 22.44 2.89
CA GLY A 241 -11.14 23.12 2.64
C GLY A 241 -11.19 23.90 1.30
N THR A 242 -10.34 23.54 0.34
CA THR A 242 -10.18 24.25 -0.95
C THR A 242 -10.70 23.46 -2.14
N SER A 243 -11.39 22.34 -1.91
CA SER A 243 -12.05 21.57 -2.96
C SER A 243 -13.38 22.25 -3.30
N PRO A 244 -13.87 22.22 -4.56
CA PRO A 244 -15.27 22.53 -4.86
C PRO A 244 -16.23 21.68 -4.02
N LEU A 245 -15.84 20.42 -3.75
CA LEU A 245 -16.58 19.48 -2.90
C LEU A 245 -16.55 19.86 -1.41
N SER A 246 -15.69 20.79 -0.98
CA SER A 246 -15.65 21.23 0.43
C SER A 246 -16.93 21.95 0.88
N GLY A 247 -17.79 22.38 -0.05
CA GLY A 247 -19.14 22.87 0.28
C GLY A 247 -20.14 21.78 0.69
N LEU A 248 -19.88 20.51 0.36
CA LEU A 248 -20.71 19.36 0.78
C LEU A 248 -20.27 18.77 2.13
N VAL A 249 -19.04 19.10 2.57
CA VAL A 249 -18.40 18.62 3.79
C VAL A 249 -19.04 19.29 5.01
N ASP A 250 -19.93 18.56 5.67
CA ASP A 250 -20.46 18.92 6.98
C ASP A 250 -19.58 18.28 8.08
N ASN A 251 -18.84 19.10 8.82
CA ASN A 251 -17.95 18.62 9.88
C ASN A 251 -18.68 18.39 11.23
N THR A 252 -20.02 18.38 11.27
CA THR A 252 -20.74 18.05 12.50
C THR A 252 -20.51 16.57 12.88
N PRO A 253 -20.15 16.29 14.15
CA PRO A 253 -20.12 14.93 14.66
C PRO A 253 -21.53 14.31 14.66
N PRO A 254 -21.65 12.99 14.84
CA PRO A 254 -22.93 12.32 14.99
C PRO A 254 -23.77 12.97 16.11
N LYS A 255 -25.08 13.12 15.86
CA LYS A 255 -26.05 13.67 16.83
C LYS A 255 -26.26 12.72 18.00
N ALA A 256 -26.23 11.42 17.71
CA ALA A 256 -26.29 10.33 18.68
C ALA A 256 -25.37 9.18 18.25
N VAL A 257 -24.87 8.44 19.24
CA VAL A 257 -24.18 7.16 19.06
C VAL A 257 -24.85 6.15 19.97
N GLU A 258 -25.24 5.02 19.42
CA GLU A 258 -26.00 3.96 20.10
C GLU A 258 -25.34 2.62 19.83
N ASP A 259 -25.26 1.77 20.84
CA ASP A 259 -24.80 0.40 20.69
C ASP A 259 -26.01 -0.49 20.37
N LEU A 260 -25.91 -1.29 19.30
CA LEU A 260 -26.97 -2.19 18.85
C LEU A 260 -26.75 -3.63 19.36
N LEU A 261 -25.49 -4.07 19.43
CA LEU A 261 -25.13 -5.43 19.81
C LEU A 261 -23.66 -5.53 20.25
N TRP A 262 -23.38 -6.44 21.17
CA TRP A 262 -22.02 -6.82 21.57
C TRP A 262 -21.79 -8.33 21.40
N CYS A 263 -20.67 -8.69 20.79
CA CYS A 263 -20.28 -10.06 20.50
C CYS A 263 -18.83 -10.33 20.92
N GLY A 264 -18.49 -11.58 21.22
CA GLY A 264 -17.13 -12.01 21.54
C GLY A 264 -16.75 -11.88 23.01
N PHE A 265 -15.48 -11.58 23.29
CA PHE A 265 -14.95 -11.46 24.64
C PHE A 265 -13.67 -10.60 24.71
N LEU A 266 -13.36 -10.09 25.90
CA LEU A 266 -12.12 -9.38 26.19
C LEU A 266 -11.36 -10.05 27.34
N ASP A 267 -10.08 -10.35 27.13
CA ASP A 267 -9.17 -10.71 28.21
C ASP A 267 -8.56 -9.43 28.85
N GLN A 268 -8.19 -9.51 30.13
CA GLN A 268 -7.61 -8.37 30.86
C GLN A 268 -6.16 -8.08 30.46
N TYR A 269 -5.78 -6.80 30.39
CA TYR A 269 -4.41 -6.33 30.16
C TYR A 269 -3.46 -6.77 31.28
N ASN A 270 -2.25 -7.17 30.91
CA ASN A 270 -1.17 -7.43 31.86
C ASN A 270 -0.33 -6.16 32.09
N ASP A 271 -0.59 -5.49 33.21
CA ASP A 271 0.11 -4.26 33.66
C ASP A 271 1.65 -4.40 33.78
N GLN A 272 2.20 -5.61 33.70
CA GLN A 272 3.65 -5.82 33.60
C GLN A 272 4.24 -5.25 32.29
N TYR A 273 3.46 -5.19 31.21
CA TYR A 273 3.93 -4.63 29.92
C TYR A 273 4.12 -3.11 29.94
N ASP A 274 3.55 -2.40 30.92
CA ASP A 274 3.88 -0.99 31.21
C ASP A 274 5.30 -0.80 31.77
N ARG A 275 5.96 -1.88 32.22
CA ARG A 275 7.31 -1.86 32.83
C ARG A 275 8.40 -2.35 31.87
N VAL A 276 8.03 -2.76 30.66
CA VAL A 276 8.98 -3.15 29.62
C VAL A 276 9.77 -1.91 29.18
N SER A 277 11.09 -2.07 29.09
CA SER A 277 12.05 -1.00 28.76
C SER A 277 13.19 -1.57 27.93
N THR A 278 14.04 -0.73 27.34
CA THR A 278 15.21 -1.22 26.56
C THR A 278 16.20 -2.04 27.40
N ARG A 279 16.21 -1.84 28.73
CA ARG A 279 17.06 -2.57 29.69
C ARG A 279 16.49 -3.93 30.09
N THR A 280 15.17 -4.06 30.05
CA THR A 280 14.42 -5.29 30.37
C THR A 280 13.35 -5.50 29.29
N PRO A 281 13.75 -5.77 28.04
CA PRO A 281 12.83 -5.87 26.92
C PRO A 281 12.18 -7.25 26.91
N ALA A 282 10.94 -7.35 26.43
CA ALA A 282 10.20 -8.62 26.41
C ALA A 282 10.29 -9.25 25.01
N PRO A 283 10.70 -10.53 24.86
CA PRO A 283 10.70 -11.19 23.55
C PRO A 283 9.26 -11.27 23.02
N LEU A 284 9.07 -10.94 21.74
CA LEU A 284 7.78 -11.15 21.07
C LEU A 284 7.64 -12.66 20.82
N LYS A 285 6.48 -13.22 21.19
CA LYS A 285 6.13 -14.62 21.00
C LYS A 285 5.16 -14.73 19.83
N ARG A 286 5.28 -15.79 19.05
CA ARG A 286 4.22 -16.19 18.12
C ARG A 286 3.00 -16.65 18.92
N VAL A 287 1.83 -16.27 18.45
CA VAL A 287 0.55 -16.63 19.04
C VAL A 287 -0.08 -17.67 18.13
N GLU A 288 0.37 -18.91 18.30
CA GLU A 288 0.04 -20.04 17.42
C GLU A 288 -1.32 -20.70 17.74
N THR A 289 -1.98 -20.27 18.83
CA THR A 289 -3.26 -20.84 19.31
C THR A 289 -4.42 -19.83 19.23
N ARG A 290 -4.30 -18.81 18.38
CA ARG A 290 -5.32 -17.75 18.22
C ARG A 290 -5.59 -17.45 16.76
N GLU A 291 -6.87 -17.48 16.39
CA GLU A 291 -7.33 -17.09 15.08
C GLU A 291 -7.82 -15.63 15.04
N PHE A 292 -7.62 -14.95 13.90
CA PHE A 292 -8.04 -13.58 13.67
C PHE A 292 -8.92 -13.53 12.42
N TYR A 293 -10.11 -12.94 12.52
CA TYR A 293 -11.12 -12.93 11.46
C TYR A 293 -11.17 -11.59 10.72
N PRO A 294 -10.54 -11.45 9.54
CA PRO A 294 -10.62 -10.25 8.72
C PRO A 294 -11.94 -10.19 7.92
N VAL A 295 -13.09 -10.53 8.51
CA VAL A 295 -14.38 -10.60 7.79
C VAL A 295 -14.79 -9.21 7.28
N THR A 296 -15.25 -9.13 6.03
CA THR A 296 -15.67 -7.88 5.39
C THR A 296 -17.06 -7.42 5.90
N THR A 297 -17.71 -6.45 5.23
CA THR A 297 -19.01 -5.90 5.65
C THR A 297 -20.18 -6.74 5.15
N THR A 298 -20.08 -7.30 3.95
CA THR A 298 -21.13 -8.12 3.32
C THR A 298 -21.18 -9.54 3.89
N ASP A 299 -20.01 -10.15 4.17
CA ASP A 299 -19.90 -11.47 4.82
C ASP A 299 -20.20 -11.48 6.33
N ASP A 300 -20.57 -10.33 6.91
CA ASP A 300 -20.87 -10.22 8.33
C ASP A 300 -22.38 -10.49 8.59
N PRO A 301 -22.75 -11.64 9.17
CA PRO A 301 -24.16 -12.03 9.34
C PRO A 301 -24.89 -11.14 10.36
N VAL A 302 -24.16 -10.43 11.22
CA VAL A 302 -24.75 -9.45 12.13
C VAL A 302 -25.08 -8.17 11.37
N ILE A 303 -24.18 -7.68 10.51
CA ILE A 303 -24.44 -6.52 9.66
C ILE A 303 -25.59 -6.81 8.69
N GLU A 304 -25.62 -7.98 8.04
CA GLU A 304 -26.72 -8.41 7.18
C GLU A 304 -28.07 -8.33 7.92
N LYS A 305 -28.15 -8.95 9.10
CA LYS A 305 -29.34 -8.91 9.96
C LYS A 305 -29.75 -7.48 10.33
N LEU A 306 -28.80 -6.63 10.75
CA LEU A 306 -29.08 -5.23 11.12
C LEU A 306 -29.53 -4.39 9.91
N ALA A 307 -29.11 -4.76 8.69
CA ALA A 307 -29.59 -4.14 7.46
C ALA A 307 -31.01 -4.59 7.08
N ILE A 308 -31.33 -5.88 7.22
CA ILE A 308 -32.69 -6.42 7.04
C ILE A 308 -33.66 -5.79 8.06
N GLU A 309 -33.22 -5.58 9.31
CA GLU A 309 -33.98 -4.88 10.34
C GLU A 309 -34.07 -3.34 10.12
N GLY A 310 -33.45 -2.79 9.08
CA GLY A 310 -33.49 -1.36 8.75
C GLY A 310 -32.85 -0.45 9.80
N LYS A 311 -31.84 -0.92 10.53
CA LYS A 311 -31.21 -0.16 11.63
C LYS A 311 -30.35 1.01 11.15
N GLY A 312 -29.88 0.96 9.91
CA GLY A 312 -29.02 1.97 9.28
C GLY A 312 -29.38 2.19 7.81
N THR A 313 -28.81 3.25 7.22
CA THR A 313 -28.81 3.49 5.76
C THR A 313 -27.43 3.28 5.13
N VAL A 314 -26.38 3.17 5.95
CA VAL A 314 -25.00 2.92 5.53
C VAL A 314 -24.38 1.84 6.43
N PHE A 315 -23.68 0.87 5.84
CA PHE A 315 -23.09 -0.28 6.52
C PHE A 315 -21.59 -0.39 6.18
N ALA A 316 -20.75 -0.65 7.18
CA ALA A 316 -19.28 -0.77 7.05
C ALA A 316 -18.64 -1.46 8.26
N THR A 317 -17.36 -1.82 8.17
CA THR A 317 -16.50 -2.09 9.35
C THR A 317 -15.73 -0.83 9.80
N ASP A 318 -15.24 -0.80 11.04
CA ASP A 318 -14.44 0.32 11.55
C ASP A 318 -13.13 0.52 10.76
N ALA A 319 -12.55 -0.55 10.23
CA ALA A 319 -11.36 -0.50 9.41
C ALA A 319 -11.62 0.27 8.11
N ILE A 320 -12.76 0.02 7.46
CA ILE A 320 -13.22 0.71 6.25
C ILE A 320 -13.55 2.17 6.54
N LEU A 321 -14.31 2.45 7.61
CA LEU A 321 -14.63 3.82 8.02
C LEU A 321 -13.36 4.62 8.37
N ALA A 322 -12.48 4.08 9.20
CA ALA A 322 -11.22 4.71 9.58
C ALA A 322 -10.32 4.96 8.37
N HIS A 323 -10.29 4.05 7.40
CA HIS A 323 -9.56 4.21 6.16
C HIS A 323 -10.08 5.41 5.35
N LEU A 324 -11.39 5.51 5.12
CA LEU A 324 -12.01 6.63 4.39
C LEU A 324 -11.86 7.96 5.15
N MET A 325 -12.15 7.97 6.45
CA MET A 325 -12.06 9.16 7.32
C MET A 325 -10.64 9.76 7.38
N THR A 326 -9.61 8.92 7.22
CA THR A 326 -8.20 9.35 7.31
C THR A 326 -7.46 9.33 5.98
N CYS A 327 -8.15 9.00 4.88
CA CYS A 327 -7.56 8.83 3.55
C CYS A 327 -6.76 10.02 2.99
N PRO A 328 -6.94 11.30 3.39
CA PRO A 328 -6.06 12.37 2.94
C PRO A 328 -4.59 12.22 3.36
N ARG A 329 -4.27 11.29 4.28
CA ARG A 329 -2.90 10.92 4.66
C ARG A 329 -2.31 9.78 3.82
N SER A 330 -3.12 9.09 3.01
CA SER A 330 -2.71 7.91 2.25
C SER A 330 -1.81 8.26 1.05
N VAL A 331 -0.71 7.53 0.93
CA VAL A 331 0.27 7.64 -0.17
C VAL A 331 0.22 6.40 -1.05
N TYR A 332 0.04 5.23 -0.46
CA TYR A 332 -0.08 3.98 -1.21
C TYR A 332 -1.49 3.86 -1.84
N PRO A 333 -1.60 3.17 -2.99
CA PRO A 333 -2.87 2.90 -3.63
C PRO A 333 -3.67 1.87 -2.81
N TRP A 334 -4.99 2.03 -2.85
CA TRP A 334 -5.98 1.21 -2.17
C TRP A 334 -7.30 1.37 -2.91
N ASP A 335 -8.20 0.41 -2.74
CA ASP A 335 -9.58 0.49 -3.22
C ASP A 335 -10.56 -0.04 -2.17
N ILE A 336 -11.79 0.46 -2.24
CA ILE A 336 -12.95 0.11 -1.42
C ILE A 336 -14.13 -0.06 -2.39
N VAL A 337 -14.81 -1.19 -2.32
CA VAL A 337 -16.02 -1.48 -3.09
C VAL A 337 -17.20 -0.80 -2.38
N VAL A 338 -18.16 -0.30 -3.13
CA VAL A 338 -19.42 0.23 -2.59
C VAL A 338 -20.58 -0.36 -3.37
N GLN A 339 -21.50 -1.02 -2.67
CA GLN A 339 -22.74 -1.53 -3.26
C GLN A 339 -23.90 -0.63 -2.82
N LYS A 340 -24.62 -0.06 -3.79
CA LYS A 340 -25.86 0.69 -3.55
C LYS A 340 -27.05 -0.18 -3.90
N LEU A 341 -27.85 -0.53 -2.89
CA LEU A 341 -29.05 -1.34 -3.04
C LEU A 341 -30.24 -0.52 -3.59
N PRO A 342 -31.29 -1.18 -4.14
CA PRO A 342 -32.51 -0.52 -4.59
C PRO A 342 -33.24 0.29 -3.50
N THR A 343 -33.04 -0.08 -2.24
CA THR A 343 -33.55 0.64 -1.05
C THR A 343 -32.86 1.98 -0.81
N GLY A 344 -31.77 2.29 -1.54
CA GLY A 344 -30.89 3.42 -1.29
C GLY A 344 -29.78 3.15 -0.26
N ALA A 345 -29.80 1.97 0.40
CA ALA A 345 -28.76 1.61 1.37
C ALA A 345 -27.38 1.43 0.72
N LEU A 346 -26.33 1.85 1.42
CA LEU A 346 -24.94 1.75 0.97
C LEU A 346 -24.16 0.75 1.83
N PHE A 347 -23.51 -0.22 1.20
CA PHE A 347 -22.53 -1.09 1.84
C PHE A 347 -21.13 -0.68 1.36
N PHE A 348 -20.25 -0.31 2.30
CA PHE A 348 -18.85 -0.05 2.02
C PHE A 348 -18.03 -1.27 2.41
N ASP A 349 -17.27 -1.79 1.46
CA ASP A 349 -16.73 -3.15 1.51
C ASP A 349 -15.28 -3.18 1.00
N LYS A 350 -14.51 -4.20 1.39
CA LYS A 350 -13.19 -4.47 0.82
C LYS A 350 -13.28 -5.73 -0.06
N ARG A 351 -12.24 -5.99 -0.85
CA ARG A 351 -12.05 -7.29 -1.54
C ARG A 351 -11.16 -8.18 -0.67
N ASP A 352 -11.40 -9.48 -0.70
CA ASP A 352 -10.64 -10.44 0.13
C ASP A 352 -9.19 -10.57 -0.34
N ALA A 353 -8.99 -10.65 -1.66
CA ALA A 353 -7.67 -10.58 -2.31
C ALA A 353 -7.07 -9.14 -2.35
N SER A 354 -7.38 -8.26 -1.40
CA SER A 354 -6.80 -6.91 -1.32
C SER A 354 -5.73 -6.79 -0.25
N GLN A 355 -4.78 -5.86 -0.44
CA GLN A 355 -3.78 -5.54 0.59
C GLN A 355 -4.36 -4.72 1.77
N PHE A 356 -5.68 -4.63 1.92
CA PHE A 356 -6.35 -3.69 2.82
C PHE A 356 -6.05 -3.94 4.30
N ASP A 357 -5.99 -5.21 4.71
CA ASP A 357 -5.77 -5.64 6.10
C ASP A 357 -4.29 -5.61 6.51
N TYR A 358 -3.36 -5.48 5.55
CA TYR A 358 -1.94 -5.45 5.85
C TYR A 358 -1.46 -4.06 6.31
N LEU A 359 -0.54 -4.04 7.27
CA LEU A 359 -0.09 -2.82 7.92
C LEU A 359 1.11 -2.17 7.22
N THR A 360 0.85 -1.11 6.45
CA THR A 360 1.89 -0.34 5.74
C THR A 360 3.04 0.11 6.66
N VAL A 361 4.28 0.07 6.15
CA VAL A 361 5.49 0.46 6.89
C VAL A 361 6.20 1.59 6.14
N HIS A 362 6.48 2.69 6.85
CA HIS A 362 7.18 3.88 6.35
C HIS A 362 6.54 4.56 5.12
N GLU A 363 5.26 4.29 4.85
CA GLU A 363 4.46 4.80 3.72
C GLU A 363 4.58 6.31 3.53
N THR A 364 4.45 7.09 4.61
CA THR A 364 4.42 8.56 4.57
C THR A 364 5.79 9.19 4.80
N SER A 365 6.85 8.38 4.89
CA SER A 365 8.22 8.87 5.06
C SER A 365 8.73 9.60 3.80
N ASN A 366 9.82 10.35 3.96
CA ASN A 366 10.47 11.03 2.82
C ASN A 366 11.18 10.06 1.84
N SER A 367 11.34 8.80 2.25
CA SER A 367 12.09 7.75 1.56
C SER A 367 11.44 6.40 1.88
N PRO A 368 10.21 6.16 1.40
CA PRO A 368 9.48 4.93 1.71
C PRO A 368 10.22 3.70 1.12
N PRO A 369 9.99 2.49 1.66
CA PRO A 369 10.50 1.25 1.10
C PRO A 369 10.20 1.16 -0.40
N ALA A 370 11.22 0.77 -1.18
CA ALA A 370 11.06 0.58 -2.61
C ALA A 370 10.49 -0.81 -2.88
N PRO A 371 9.54 -0.96 -3.84
CA PRO A 371 9.07 -2.28 -4.26
C PRO A 371 10.22 -3.16 -4.75
N ALA A 372 10.01 -4.48 -4.69
CA ALA A 372 10.91 -5.44 -5.31
C ALA A 372 11.16 -5.08 -6.79
N ARG A 373 12.34 -5.43 -7.30
CA ARG A 373 12.70 -5.30 -8.72
C ARG A 373 13.10 -6.68 -9.22
N ASP A 374 12.96 -6.96 -10.51
CA ASP A 374 13.22 -8.30 -11.07
C ASP A 374 14.64 -8.85 -10.78
N ASN A 375 15.60 -7.96 -10.48
CA ASN A 375 16.98 -8.30 -10.10
C ASN A 375 17.29 -8.10 -8.60
N SER A 376 16.30 -7.84 -7.73
CA SER A 376 16.53 -7.65 -6.30
C SER A 376 16.87 -8.98 -5.64
N ASN A 377 17.98 -8.98 -4.90
CA ASN A 377 18.45 -10.14 -4.16
C ASN A 377 17.70 -10.29 -2.81
N GLU A 378 17.79 -11.46 -2.18
CA GLU A 378 16.98 -11.82 -1.01
C GLU A 378 17.09 -10.81 0.16
N ALA A 379 18.30 -10.27 0.38
CA ALA A 379 18.55 -9.26 1.41
C ALA A 379 17.88 -7.90 1.14
N GLU A 380 17.63 -7.56 -0.14
CA GLU A 380 16.83 -6.39 -0.53
C GLU A 380 15.32 -6.70 -0.44
N LEU A 381 14.91 -7.90 -0.87
CA LEU A 381 13.50 -8.36 -0.81
C LEU A 381 12.92 -8.35 0.61
N VAL A 382 13.70 -8.71 1.63
CA VAL A 382 13.31 -8.69 3.06
C VAL A 382 12.77 -7.34 3.54
N ASN A 383 13.18 -6.24 2.91
CA ASN A 383 12.72 -4.89 3.25
C ASN A 383 11.84 -4.26 2.15
N SER A 384 11.23 -5.07 1.27
CA SER A 384 10.18 -4.60 0.35
C SER A 384 8.92 -4.16 1.12
N PRO A 385 8.10 -3.25 0.59
CA PRO A 385 6.79 -2.90 1.12
C PRO A 385 5.93 -4.12 1.47
N GLU A 386 5.85 -5.12 0.58
CA GLU A 386 5.02 -6.32 0.80
C GLU A 386 5.51 -7.13 2.00
N ARG A 387 6.80 -7.49 2.03
CA ARG A 387 7.36 -8.29 3.13
C ARG A 387 7.31 -7.56 4.47
N LEU A 388 7.58 -6.25 4.48
CA LEU A 388 7.44 -5.42 5.68
C LEU A 388 5.98 -5.30 6.15
N SER A 389 5.02 -5.31 5.23
CA SER A 389 3.59 -5.22 5.55
C SER A 389 3.06 -6.53 6.18
N LEU A 390 3.48 -7.68 5.64
CA LEU A 390 3.20 -9.00 6.23
C LEU A 390 3.81 -9.13 7.63
N GLU A 391 5.10 -8.76 7.78
CA GLU A 391 5.79 -8.76 9.07
C GLU A 391 5.09 -7.83 10.08
N ALA A 392 4.71 -6.62 9.69
CA ALA A 392 4.05 -5.67 10.57
C ALA A 392 2.67 -6.17 11.05
N THR A 393 1.89 -6.82 10.19
CA THR A 393 0.61 -7.43 10.56
C THR A 393 0.82 -8.58 11.55
N MET A 394 1.75 -9.49 11.29
CA MET A 394 2.12 -10.57 12.21
C MET A 394 2.60 -10.02 13.58
N ILE A 395 3.44 -8.98 13.59
CA ILE A 395 3.89 -8.31 14.82
C ILE A 395 2.69 -7.76 15.60
N ASN A 396 1.73 -7.13 14.93
CA ASN A 396 0.55 -6.53 15.56
C ASN A 396 -0.38 -7.60 16.15
N GLN A 397 -0.69 -8.65 15.40
CA GLN A 397 -1.46 -9.80 15.87
C GLN A 397 -0.81 -10.43 17.11
N ASN A 398 0.48 -10.78 17.03
CA ASN A 398 1.22 -11.36 18.15
C ASN A 398 1.22 -10.45 19.38
N PHE A 399 1.53 -9.16 19.21
CA PHE A 399 1.61 -8.19 20.31
C PHE A 399 0.26 -8.01 21.02
N THR A 400 -0.84 -7.83 20.26
CA THR A 400 -2.17 -7.54 20.84
C THR A 400 -2.66 -8.65 21.77
N GLN A 401 -2.33 -9.91 21.48
CA GLN A 401 -2.70 -11.05 22.33
C GLN A 401 -1.66 -11.29 23.44
N GLN A 402 -0.36 -11.12 23.15
CA GLN A 402 0.73 -11.34 24.12
C GLN A 402 0.67 -10.39 25.34
N ILE A 403 0.12 -9.19 25.20
CA ILE A 403 -0.02 -8.23 26.31
C ILE A 403 -1.18 -8.53 27.27
N LEU A 404 -1.97 -9.55 26.99
CA LEU A 404 -3.14 -9.93 27.78
C LEU A 404 -2.76 -10.95 28.86
N ARG A 405 -3.62 -11.07 29.87
CA ARG A 405 -3.56 -12.11 30.91
C ARG A 405 -4.20 -13.39 30.37
N SER A 406 -3.99 -14.50 31.08
CA SER A 406 -4.70 -15.76 30.81
C SER A 406 -6.22 -15.57 30.75
N SER A 407 -6.88 -16.35 29.89
CA SER A 407 -8.33 -16.49 29.72
C SER A 407 -9.12 -16.75 31.02
N LYS A 408 -8.45 -17.07 32.14
CA LYS A 408 -9.04 -17.02 33.48
C LYS A 408 -9.63 -15.64 33.85
N TYR A 409 -9.15 -14.56 33.23
CA TYR A 409 -9.60 -13.19 33.46
C TYR A 409 -10.49 -12.65 32.31
N ARG A 410 -11.14 -13.54 31.56
CA ARG A 410 -12.00 -13.23 30.41
C ARG A 410 -13.35 -12.65 30.81
N THR A 411 -13.77 -11.59 30.12
CA THR A 411 -15.13 -11.05 30.15
C THR A 411 -15.81 -11.38 28.82
N LYS A 412 -16.87 -12.20 28.85
CA LYS A 412 -17.73 -12.49 27.68
C LYS A 412 -18.85 -11.45 27.56
N PHE A 413 -19.31 -11.19 26.35
CA PHE A 413 -20.44 -10.29 26.05
C PHE A 413 -21.72 -11.07 25.73
N ASP A 414 -22.77 -10.35 25.32
CA ASP A 414 -24.13 -10.86 25.12
C ASP A 414 -24.20 -12.07 24.17
N LEU A 415 -23.35 -12.07 23.14
CA LEU A 415 -23.22 -13.15 22.15
C LEU A 415 -21.75 -13.62 22.00
N PRO A 416 -21.51 -14.85 21.51
CA PRO A 416 -20.17 -15.32 21.15
C PRO A 416 -19.59 -14.53 19.97
N ASN A 417 -18.36 -14.86 19.56
CA ASN A 417 -17.79 -14.38 18.28
C ASN A 417 -18.69 -14.90 17.13
N PRO A 418 -19.23 -14.04 16.25
CA PRO A 418 -20.12 -14.48 15.17
C PRO A 418 -19.39 -15.16 14.00
N PHE A 419 -18.05 -15.22 14.04
CA PHE A 419 -17.20 -15.77 12.98
C PHE A 419 -16.44 -17.04 13.40
N TRP A 420 -16.65 -17.54 14.62
CA TRP A 420 -15.98 -18.76 15.13
C TRP A 420 -17.01 -19.82 15.47
N ASP A 421 -16.80 -21.02 14.97
CA ASP A 421 -17.53 -22.22 15.35
C ASP A 421 -16.70 -23.05 16.36
N GLU A 422 -17.35 -23.68 17.32
CA GLU A 422 -16.67 -24.60 18.26
C GLU A 422 -16.42 -25.97 17.63
N ASP A 423 -17.20 -26.35 16.62
CA ASP A 423 -17.10 -27.65 15.93
C ASP A 423 -16.12 -27.63 14.72
N ASP A 424 -15.74 -26.45 14.22
CA ASP A 424 -14.90 -26.26 13.02
C ASP A 424 -13.81 -25.18 13.26
N ASN A 425 -12.74 -25.53 13.98
CA ASN A 425 -11.69 -24.59 14.38
C ASN A 425 -10.26 -25.15 14.48
N ASP A 426 -10.00 -26.40 14.08
CA ASP A 426 -8.67 -27.04 14.16
C ASP A 426 -7.97 -26.97 15.54
N GLY A 427 -8.74 -26.80 16.63
CA GLY A 427 -8.23 -26.62 17.99
C GLY A 427 -7.74 -25.19 18.31
N MET A 428 -8.01 -24.22 17.44
CA MET A 428 -7.76 -22.79 17.66
C MET A 428 -8.89 -22.15 18.47
N GLU A 429 -8.52 -21.29 19.42
CA GLU A 429 -9.48 -20.33 19.99
C GLU A 429 -9.46 -19.03 19.17
N PRO A 430 -10.58 -18.28 19.10
CA PRO A 430 -10.56 -16.93 18.54
C PRO A 430 -9.65 -16.01 19.38
N ALA A 431 -9.05 -14.99 18.75
CA ALA A 431 -8.37 -13.90 19.42
C ALA A 431 -9.29 -13.18 20.43
N SER A 432 -8.71 -12.57 21.47
CA SER A 432 -9.41 -11.66 22.38
C SER A 432 -9.82 -10.40 21.62
N VAL A 433 -11.04 -10.43 21.08
CA VAL A 433 -11.73 -9.33 20.42
C VAL A 433 -13.18 -9.32 20.86
N ALA A 434 -13.70 -8.13 21.17
CA ALA A 434 -15.14 -7.89 21.25
C ALA A 434 -15.57 -7.00 20.09
N TYR A 435 -16.59 -7.47 19.37
CA TYR A 435 -17.23 -6.74 18.28
C TYR A 435 -18.43 -5.99 18.83
N ARG A 436 -18.36 -4.65 18.76
CA ARG A 436 -19.39 -3.72 19.21
C ARG A 436 -20.03 -3.11 17.97
N TYR A 437 -21.28 -3.47 17.69
CA TYR A 437 -22.04 -2.96 16.54
C TYR A 437 -22.72 -1.65 16.92
N ARG A 438 -22.35 -0.56 16.26
CA ARG A 438 -22.73 0.81 16.68
C ARG A 438 -23.46 1.55 15.58
N ARG A 439 -24.49 2.29 15.96
CA ARG A 439 -25.22 3.23 15.11
C ARG A 439 -24.76 4.66 15.37
N PHE A 440 -24.38 5.36 14.32
CA PHE A 440 -24.01 6.78 14.33
C PHE A 440 -25.08 7.56 13.55
N ASP A 441 -25.90 8.36 14.25
CA ASP A 441 -26.87 9.25 13.61
C ASP A 441 -26.16 10.48 13.04
N LEU A 442 -26.11 10.59 11.73
CA LEU A 442 -25.52 11.74 11.04
C LEU A 442 -26.55 12.85 10.77
N GLY A 443 -27.84 12.61 11.01
CA GLY A 443 -28.93 13.50 10.61
C GLY A 443 -29.33 13.34 9.15
N ASP A 444 -30.37 14.08 8.75
CA ASP A 444 -30.90 14.15 7.38
C ASP A 444 -31.26 12.77 6.79
N GLY A 445 -31.64 11.82 7.65
CA GLY A 445 -31.97 10.43 7.27
C GLY A 445 -30.75 9.51 7.13
N VAL A 446 -29.53 10.02 7.27
CA VAL A 446 -28.29 9.24 7.19
C VAL A 446 -27.92 8.67 8.55
N SER A 447 -27.80 7.35 8.64
CA SER A 447 -27.31 6.65 9.82
C SER A 447 -26.35 5.53 9.40
N ILE A 448 -25.15 5.55 9.98
CA ILE A 448 -24.14 4.52 9.73
C ILE A 448 -24.26 3.46 10.82
N VAL A 449 -24.38 2.19 10.44
CA VAL A 449 -24.19 1.04 11.31
C VAL A 449 -22.81 0.45 10.99
N ALA A 450 -21.99 0.22 12.02
CA ALA A 450 -20.68 -0.38 11.83
C ALA A 450 -20.25 -1.34 12.93
N ARG A 451 -19.57 -2.42 12.53
CA ARG A 451 -18.80 -3.27 13.45
C ARG A 451 -17.55 -2.51 13.89
N THR A 452 -17.35 -2.40 15.20
CA THR A 452 -16.17 -1.76 15.81
C THR A 452 -15.48 -2.71 16.78
N GLU A 453 -14.15 -2.61 16.91
CA GLU A 453 -13.34 -3.65 17.57
C GLU A 453 -12.62 -3.15 18.84
N LEU A 454 -12.76 -3.94 19.92
CA LEU A 454 -12.04 -3.76 21.18
C LEU A 454 -11.14 -4.96 21.44
N HIS A 455 -9.96 -4.73 22.04
CA HIS A 455 -8.88 -5.73 22.13
C HIS A 455 -8.62 -6.24 23.55
N GLY A 456 -9.02 -5.49 24.59
CA GLY A 456 -9.00 -5.99 25.96
C GLY A 456 -9.60 -5.03 26.99
N LEU A 457 -9.51 -5.41 28.26
CA LEU A 457 -9.88 -4.57 29.41
C LEU A 457 -8.63 -4.13 30.20
N ALA A 458 -8.44 -2.83 30.40
CA ALA A 458 -7.34 -2.27 31.19
C ALA A 458 -7.88 -1.51 32.40
N LYS A 459 -7.14 -1.48 33.52
CA LYS A 459 -7.62 -0.84 34.75
C LYS A 459 -7.67 0.69 34.65
N ASP A 460 -8.70 1.29 35.25
CA ASP A 460 -8.77 2.73 35.46
C ASP A 460 -7.79 3.16 36.57
N ARG A 461 -6.59 3.57 36.15
CA ARG A 461 -5.55 4.06 37.07
C ARG A 461 -5.92 5.38 37.75
N GLN A 462 -6.91 6.13 37.26
CA GLN A 462 -7.38 7.37 37.90
C GLN A 462 -8.39 7.09 39.02
N LYS A 463 -9.25 6.08 38.87
CA LYS A 463 -10.17 5.64 39.96
C LYS A 463 -9.45 4.80 41.03
N ALA A 464 -8.45 4.00 40.67
CA ALA A 464 -7.80 3.01 41.54
C ALA A 464 -7.19 3.54 42.86
N ASP A 465 -6.70 4.78 42.91
CA ASP A 465 -5.93 5.30 44.06
C ASP A 465 -6.78 6.08 45.10
N THR A 466 -8.11 6.11 44.95
CA THR A 466 -9.01 6.72 45.94
C THR A 466 -9.18 5.90 47.23
N SER A 467 -8.82 4.62 47.20
CA SER A 467 -8.93 3.69 48.34
C SER A 467 -7.96 3.97 49.50
N LYS A 468 -7.02 4.92 49.35
CA LYS A 468 -6.00 5.26 50.37
C LYS A 468 -6.19 6.60 51.06
N ILE A 469 -7.21 7.38 50.69
CA ILE A 469 -7.55 8.65 51.37
C ILE A 469 -8.77 8.42 52.26
N VAL A 470 -8.56 7.78 53.41
CA VAL A 470 -9.55 7.77 54.50
C VAL A 470 -9.49 9.12 55.21
N THR A 471 -10.18 10.12 54.67
CA THR A 471 -10.55 11.33 55.40
C THR A 471 -12.06 11.31 55.64
N ASN A 472 -12.47 11.14 56.90
CA ASN A 472 -13.87 11.07 57.33
C ASN A 472 -14.58 12.43 57.21
N VAL A 473 -14.90 12.87 55.99
CA VAL A 473 -15.67 14.10 55.74
C VAL A 473 -16.66 13.88 54.58
N SER A 474 -17.90 14.32 54.79
CA SER A 474 -18.98 14.43 53.79
C SER A 474 -19.69 13.15 53.32
N ALA A 475 -20.46 12.55 54.24
CA ALA A 475 -21.80 12.08 53.86
C ALA A 475 -22.66 13.27 53.34
N ASN A 476 -23.72 12.96 52.59
CA ASN A 476 -24.68 13.90 51.96
C ASN A 476 -24.15 14.82 50.83
N ARG A 477 -24.06 14.25 49.62
CA ARG A 477 -24.55 14.92 48.40
C ARG A 477 -25.54 14.02 47.67
N LYS A 478 -26.77 14.50 47.46
CA LYS A 478 -27.77 13.81 46.63
C LYS A 478 -27.19 13.59 45.22
N LYS A 479 -27.27 12.34 44.73
CA LYS A 479 -26.84 11.96 43.38
C LYS A 479 -27.74 12.70 42.37
N LYS A 480 -27.23 13.78 41.79
CA LYS A 480 -27.90 14.47 40.67
C LYS A 480 -27.71 13.57 39.46
N VAL A 481 -28.80 13.09 38.86
CA VAL A 481 -28.73 12.36 37.59
C VAL A 481 -28.06 13.31 36.59
N LYS A 482 -26.92 12.87 36.07
CA LYS A 482 -26.13 13.52 35.06
C LYS A 482 -26.20 12.59 33.86
N ASP A 483 -26.41 13.15 32.67
CA ASP A 483 -26.53 12.37 31.44
C ASP A 483 -25.36 11.37 31.34
N SER A 484 -25.69 10.09 31.19
CA SER A 484 -24.73 9.00 31.18
C SER A 484 -23.83 9.12 29.98
N ASN A 485 -22.53 9.29 30.23
CA ASN A 485 -21.53 9.28 29.19
C ASN A 485 -21.36 7.83 28.71
N PRO A 486 -21.39 7.51 27.39
CA PRO A 486 -21.28 6.13 26.87
C PRO A 486 -19.86 5.51 26.99
N LEU A 487 -19.15 5.88 28.07
CA LEU A 487 -17.83 5.39 28.50
C LEU A 487 -17.89 4.62 29.84
N ASP A 488 -19.02 4.66 30.57
CA ASP A 488 -19.14 4.05 31.91
C ASP A 488 -19.66 2.58 31.86
N ASP A 489 -19.82 1.97 30.67
CA ASP A 489 -20.33 0.59 30.48
C ASP A 489 -19.27 -0.51 30.68
N ALA A 490 -18.08 -0.18 31.15
CA ALA A 490 -17.03 -1.16 31.48
C ALA A 490 -17.27 -1.78 32.86
N PRO A 491 -16.86 -3.05 33.11
CA PRO A 491 -16.93 -3.67 34.44
C PRO A 491 -16.30 -2.77 35.51
N GLU A 492 -16.90 -2.70 36.70
CA GLU A 492 -16.64 -1.64 37.69
C GLU A 492 -15.15 -1.51 38.09
N GLY A 493 -14.45 -0.54 37.48
CA GLY A 493 -13.03 -0.24 37.70
C GLY A 493 -12.09 -0.54 36.51
N ASP A 494 -12.57 -1.26 35.50
CA ASP A 494 -11.87 -1.49 34.23
C ASP A 494 -12.32 -0.48 33.15
N GLN A 495 -11.60 -0.46 32.04
CA GLN A 495 -11.78 0.43 30.89
C GLN A 495 -11.51 -0.35 29.60
N TYR A 496 -12.38 -0.16 28.59
CA TYR A 496 -12.19 -0.72 27.26
C TYR A 496 -10.92 -0.17 26.61
N MET A 497 -10.09 -1.06 26.05
CA MET A 497 -8.87 -0.69 25.35
C MET A 497 -8.78 -1.25 23.92
N THR A 498 -8.08 -0.49 23.08
CA THR A 498 -7.53 -0.95 21.80
C THR A 498 -6.01 -1.08 21.93
N ALA A 499 -5.40 -1.95 21.13
CA ALA A 499 -3.97 -2.20 21.18
C ALA A 499 -3.38 -2.33 19.77
N PHE A 500 -2.20 -1.76 19.56
CA PHE A 500 -1.50 -1.78 18.28
C PHE A 500 0.02 -1.86 18.49
N ALA A 501 0.77 -2.29 17.47
CA ALA A 501 2.23 -2.40 17.51
C ALA A 501 2.90 -1.59 16.39
N LEU A 502 3.71 -0.60 16.76
CA LEU A 502 4.69 0.01 15.86
C LEU A 502 5.91 -0.91 15.73
N ASN A 503 6.47 -1.00 14.52
CA ASN A 503 7.57 -1.89 14.16
C ASN A 503 8.82 -1.15 13.65
N GLU A 504 9.99 -1.44 14.21
CA GLU A 504 11.31 -1.01 13.74
C GLU A 504 12.03 -2.19 13.06
N PHE A 505 12.21 -2.13 11.73
CA PHE A 505 12.85 -3.20 10.95
C PHE A 505 14.36 -2.99 10.78
N ASP A 506 14.81 -1.75 10.55
CA ASP A 506 16.22 -1.36 10.52
C ASP A 506 16.41 0.05 11.10
N PRO A 507 17.04 0.19 12.28
CA PRO A 507 17.34 1.49 12.89
C PRO A 507 18.17 2.43 12.00
N SER A 508 18.91 1.88 11.02
CA SER A 508 19.78 2.65 10.11
C SER A 508 19.08 3.08 8.83
N TYR A 509 17.89 2.56 8.52
CA TYR A 509 17.24 2.73 7.22
C TYR A 509 17.08 4.20 6.82
N CYS A 510 16.59 5.04 7.74
CA CYS A 510 16.39 6.49 7.55
C CYS A 510 17.70 7.30 7.43
N GLY A 511 18.87 6.66 7.52
CA GLY A 511 20.19 7.26 7.34
C GLY A 511 21.14 6.46 6.43
N SER A 512 20.64 5.41 5.77
CA SER A 512 21.43 4.54 4.88
C SER A 512 21.79 5.23 3.55
N ALA A 513 22.83 4.73 2.88
CA ALA A 513 23.26 5.22 1.56
C ALA A 513 22.26 4.97 0.42
N SER A 514 21.24 4.13 0.65
CA SER A 514 20.07 3.97 -0.23
C SER A 514 19.04 5.10 -0.09
N ALA A 515 19.06 5.86 1.03
CA ALA A 515 18.29 7.09 1.17
C ALA A 515 19.03 8.27 0.50
N PRO A 516 18.31 9.27 -0.06
CA PRO A 516 18.94 10.53 -0.47
C PRO A 516 19.70 11.15 0.70
N PRO A 517 20.81 11.90 0.48
CA PRO A 517 21.72 12.34 1.54
C PRO A 517 20.98 13.10 2.63
N ALA A 518 20.65 12.38 3.71
CA ALA A 518 19.97 12.93 4.85
C ALA A 518 20.92 13.89 5.57
N ARG A 519 20.36 14.92 6.22
CA ARG A 519 21.18 15.72 7.15
C ARG A 519 21.73 14.76 8.23
N PRO A 520 23.01 14.89 8.63
CA PRO A 520 23.57 14.07 9.70
C PRO A 520 22.66 14.09 10.94
N GLY A 521 22.24 12.90 11.40
CA GLY A 521 21.35 12.74 12.57
C GLY A 521 19.87 12.45 12.29
N ALA A 522 19.49 11.94 11.11
CA ALA A 522 18.09 11.68 10.74
C ALA A 522 17.50 10.31 11.16
N ALA A 523 18.34 9.35 11.55
CA ALA A 523 17.90 8.02 11.97
C ALA A 523 17.80 7.94 13.51
N ILE A 524 16.63 7.57 14.02
CA ILE A 524 16.36 7.42 15.46
C ILE A 524 16.28 5.94 15.78
N ASN A 525 17.34 5.39 16.38
CA ASN A 525 17.35 4.03 16.92
C ASN A 525 16.51 3.98 18.19
N TRP A 526 15.49 3.13 18.22
CA TRP A 526 14.57 3.05 19.36
C TRP A 526 15.27 2.57 20.63
N ARG A 527 16.24 1.66 20.52
CA ARG A 527 17.00 1.13 21.67
C ARG A 527 17.79 2.21 22.44
N ASP A 528 18.23 3.26 21.76
CA ASP A 528 18.94 4.37 22.39
C ASP A 528 18.00 5.46 22.92
N LYS A 529 16.77 5.52 22.40
CA LYS A 529 15.91 6.72 22.45
C LYS A 529 14.54 6.53 23.07
N ILE A 530 13.95 5.35 23.10
CA ILE A 530 12.57 5.19 23.58
C ILE A 530 12.45 5.50 25.08
N ASP A 531 13.39 5.04 25.92
CA ASP A 531 13.36 5.25 27.38
C ASP A 531 13.68 6.71 27.78
N SER A 532 14.41 7.47 26.97
CA SER A 532 14.92 8.81 27.31
C SER A 532 14.29 9.96 26.50
N GLN A 533 13.79 9.64 25.30
CA GLN A 533 13.29 10.58 24.29
C GLN A 533 12.06 9.98 23.57
N ALA A 534 11.16 9.30 24.31
CA ALA A 534 9.94 8.68 23.80
C ALA A 534 9.15 9.56 22.81
N GLY A 535 8.99 10.85 23.12
CA GLY A 535 8.31 11.81 22.26
C GLY A 535 9.02 12.10 20.92
N ALA A 536 10.36 11.96 20.86
CA ALA A 536 11.12 12.08 19.61
C ALA A 536 10.98 10.82 18.74
N VAL A 537 10.94 9.63 19.35
CA VAL A 537 10.62 8.38 18.64
C VAL A 537 9.21 8.46 18.07
N LEU A 538 8.21 8.80 18.90
CA LEU A 538 6.83 8.96 18.45
C LEU A 538 6.70 10.03 17.34
N ALA A 539 7.41 11.16 17.43
CA ALA A 539 7.39 12.18 16.38
C ALA A 539 7.99 11.70 15.04
N SER A 540 8.98 10.80 15.07
CA SER A 540 9.48 10.11 13.87
C SER A 540 8.40 9.21 13.28
N GLU A 541 7.74 8.42 14.12
CA GLU A 541 6.71 7.48 13.68
C GLU A 541 5.45 8.17 13.15
N LEU A 542 5.06 9.30 13.75
CA LEU A 542 3.97 10.15 13.24
C LEU A 542 4.24 10.76 11.87
N LYS A 543 5.53 10.89 11.50
CA LYS A 543 5.94 11.33 10.17
C LYS A 543 6.03 10.16 9.18
N ASN A 544 6.58 9.02 9.60
CA ASN A 544 6.85 7.89 8.70
C ASN A 544 5.62 6.99 8.47
N ASN A 545 4.75 6.87 9.48
CA ASN A 545 3.59 5.98 9.54
C ASN A 545 2.28 6.77 9.80
N SER A 546 2.16 7.97 9.23
CA SER A 546 1.11 8.95 9.57
C SER A 546 -0.31 8.48 9.24
N PHE A 547 -0.48 7.70 8.16
CA PHE A 547 -1.77 7.14 7.78
C PHE A 547 -2.15 5.95 8.70
N LYS A 548 -1.23 5.01 8.92
CA LYS A 548 -1.39 3.88 9.85
C LYS A 548 -1.81 4.33 11.25
N LEU A 549 -1.09 5.29 11.84
CA LEU A 549 -1.41 5.83 13.17
C LEU A 549 -2.75 6.60 13.19
N ALA A 550 -3.14 7.25 12.10
CA ALA A 550 -4.45 7.89 12.00
C ALA A 550 -5.59 6.85 11.91
N LYS A 551 -5.44 5.77 11.13
CA LYS A 551 -6.43 4.67 11.06
C LYS A 551 -6.68 4.08 12.45
N TRP A 552 -5.63 3.68 13.16
CA TRP A 552 -5.73 3.12 14.51
C TRP A 552 -6.44 4.07 15.49
N THR A 553 -6.07 5.36 15.47
CA THR A 553 -6.71 6.37 16.33
C THR A 553 -8.20 6.52 16.00
N ALA A 554 -8.57 6.48 14.71
CA ALA A 554 -9.95 6.52 14.27
C ALA A 554 -10.74 5.27 14.70
N GLN A 555 -10.17 4.07 14.58
CA GLN A 555 -10.77 2.83 15.09
C GLN A 555 -11.02 2.90 16.61
N SER A 556 -10.01 3.32 17.40
CA SER A 556 -10.16 3.53 18.85
C SER A 556 -11.29 4.49 19.22
N LEU A 557 -11.47 5.56 18.44
CA LEU A 557 -12.56 6.54 18.64
C LEU A 557 -13.93 5.96 18.25
N LEU A 558 -14.02 5.24 17.13
CA LEU A 558 -15.25 4.60 16.66
C LEU A 558 -15.73 3.50 17.64
N ALA A 559 -14.82 2.66 18.11
CA ALA A 559 -15.08 1.63 19.13
C ALA A 559 -15.44 2.21 20.51
N GLY A 560 -15.16 3.50 20.76
CA GLY A 560 -15.38 4.14 22.04
C GLY A 560 -14.41 3.64 23.13
N ALA A 561 -13.17 3.31 22.75
CA ALA A 561 -12.14 2.89 23.69
C ALA A 561 -11.72 4.04 24.61
N SER A 562 -11.50 3.74 25.90
CA SER A 562 -10.97 4.70 26.87
C SER A 562 -9.45 4.73 26.88
N GLN A 563 -8.79 3.63 26.50
CA GLN A 563 -7.34 3.53 26.36
C GLN A 563 -6.94 3.00 24.97
N MET A 564 -5.82 3.51 24.44
CA MET A 564 -5.11 2.95 23.30
C MET A 564 -3.68 2.59 23.74
N LYS A 565 -3.33 1.31 23.64
CA LYS A 565 -1.98 0.80 23.91
C LYS A 565 -1.19 0.77 22.61
N ILE A 566 0.02 1.31 22.60
CA ILE A 566 0.96 1.21 21.48
C ILE A 566 2.24 0.53 21.96
N GLY A 567 2.52 -0.66 21.43
CA GLY A 567 3.79 -1.35 21.58
C GLY A 567 4.84 -0.79 20.63
N PHE A 568 6.09 -0.75 21.09
CA PHE A 568 7.27 -0.43 20.28
C PHE A 568 8.08 -1.70 20.12
N VAL A 569 7.89 -2.40 19.00
CA VAL A 569 8.51 -3.68 18.68
C VAL A 569 9.64 -3.48 17.67
N SER A 570 10.79 -4.13 17.88
CA SER A 570 11.94 -4.02 16.97
C SER A 570 12.48 -5.43 16.65
N ARG A 571 12.98 -5.65 15.42
CA ARG A 571 13.73 -6.88 15.09
C ARG A 571 14.93 -7.01 16.03
N ILE A 572 15.28 -8.23 16.47
CA ILE A 572 16.48 -8.45 17.30
C ILE A 572 17.75 -8.09 16.52
N SER A 573 17.79 -8.46 15.24
CA SER A 573 18.81 -8.08 14.26
C SER A 573 18.13 -7.51 13.02
N PRO A 574 18.59 -6.41 12.41
CA PRO A 574 17.96 -5.82 11.22
C PRO A 574 17.79 -6.79 10.04
N LYS A 575 18.59 -7.87 10.00
CA LYS A 575 18.54 -8.92 8.98
C LYS A 575 17.64 -10.10 9.34
N ASN A 576 17.20 -10.25 10.59
CA ASN A 576 16.34 -11.35 11.02
C ASN A 576 14.89 -10.90 11.13
N VAL A 577 14.05 -11.39 10.22
CA VAL A 577 12.60 -11.08 10.13
C VAL A 577 11.76 -11.91 11.12
N TYR A 578 12.34 -12.97 11.71
CA TYR A 578 11.60 -13.95 12.50
C TYR A 578 11.67 -13.71 14.01
N GLU A 579 12.58 -12.85 14.47
CA GLU A 579 12.82 -12.58 15.89
C GLU A 579 12.62 -11.10 16.22
N HIS A 580 11.66 -10.82 17.10
CA HIS A 580 11.35 -9.46 17.53
C HIS A 580 11.35 -9.33 19.05
N VAL A 581 11.49 -8.09 19.51
CA VAL A 581 11.47 -7.75 20.93
C VAL A 581 10.65 -6.49 21.17
N VAL A 582 9.79 -6.53 22.18
CA VAL A 582 9.04 -5.38 22.70
C VAL A 582 10.01 -4.54 23.54
N LEU A 583 10.26 -3.30 23.11
CA LEU A 583 11.14 -2.35 23.79
C LEU A 583 10.39 -1.48 24.81
N ALA A 584 9.13 -1.14 24.53
CA ALA A 584 8.27 -0.36 25.42
C ALA A 584 6.78 -0.53 25.06
N THR A 585 5.89 -0.26 26.02
CA THR A 585 4.45 -0.08 25.78
C THR A 585 4.04 1.30 26.28
N GLN A 586 3.39 2.10 25.43
CA GLN A 586 2.83 3.41 25.83
C GLN A 586 1.31 3.36 25.83
N THR A 587 0.68 4.10 26.74
CA THR A 587 -0.79 4.19 26.88
C THR A 587 -1.23 5.61 26.60
N TYR A 588 -2.26 5.78 25.77
CA TYR A 588 -2.85 7.07 25.45
C TYR A 588 -4.36 7.03 25.63
N SER A 589 -4.97 8.19 25.91
CA SER A 589 -6.37 8.45 25.61
C SER A 589 -6.51 8.63 24.09
N PRO A 590 -7.43 7.94 23.38
CA PRO A 590 -7.60 8.10 21.94
C PRO A 590 -7.91 9.55 21.54
N MET A 591 -8.65 10.28 22.39
CA MET A 591 -9.01 11.68 22.15
C MET A 591 -7.79 12.61 22.23
N ASP A 592 -6.94 12.42 23.24
CA ASP A 592 -5.73 13.24 23.42
C ASP A 592 -4.69 12.92 22.35
N PHE A 593 -4.57 11.65 21.95
CA PHE A 593 -3.72 11.24 20.85
C PHE A 593 -4.22 11.79 19.52
N ALA A 594 -5.53 11.77 19.24
CA ALA A 594 -6.11 12.39 18.05
C ALA A 594 -5.72 13.87 17.94
N ALA A 595 -5.82 14.63 19.04
CA ALA A 595 -5.36 16.01 19.10
C ALA A 595 -3.84 16.14 18.83
N GLN A 596 -3.01 15.30 19.46
CA GLN A 596 -1.55 15.27 19.27
C GLN A 596 -1.16 15.00 17.81
N ILE A 597 -1.87 14.10 17.12
CA ILE A 597 -1.58 13.75 15.71
C ILE A 597 -2.29 14.65 14.71
N THR A 598 -2.96 15.72 15.16
CA THR A 598 -3.78 16.65 14.34
C THR A 598 -4.91 15.96 13.55
N LEU A 599 -5.53 14.95 14.15
CA LEU A 599 -6.72 14.28 13.64
C LEU A 599 -7.98 14.87 14.30
N SER A 600 -8.77 15.61 13.53
CA SER A 600 -10.04 16.20 13.99
C SER A 600 -11.20 15.26 13.68
N GLN A 601 -12.00 14.88 14.68
CA GLN A 601 -13.23 14.11 14.48
C GLN A 601 -14.20 14.80 13.51
N GLY A 602 -14.31 16.14 13.56
CA GLY A 602 -15.17 16.86 12.63
C GLY A 602 -14.77 16.63 11.16
N ASN A 603 -13.45 16.68 10.88
CA ASN A 603 -12.94 16.41 9.54
C ASN A 603 -13.14 14.94 9.13
N MET A 604 -13.00 13.99 10.07
CA MET A 604 -13.27 12.57 9.82
C MET A 604 -14.71 12.37 9.35
N TRP A 605 -15.69 12.84 10.13
CA TRP A 605 -17.12 12.73 9.79
C TRP A 605 -17.48 13.52 8.54
N GLY A 606 -16.89 14.70 8.32
CA GLY A 606 -17.09 15.48 7.10
C GLY A 606 -16.59 14.80 5.82
N ILE A 607 -15.47 14.07 5.89
CA ILE A 607 -14.98 13.24 4.78
C ILE A 607 -15.92 12.04 4.54
N MET A 608 -16.38 11.37 5.60
CA MET A 608 -17.32 10.24 5.44
C MET A 608 -18.65 10.69 4.84
N ARG A 609 -19.22 11.80 5.32
CA ARG A 609 -20.45 12.42 4.78
C ARG A 609 -20.28 12.82 3.32
N LEU A 610 -19.11 13.31 2.91
CA LEU A 610 -18.84 13.59 1.51
C LEU A 610 -18.95 12.32 0.66
N PHE A 611 -18.31 11.22 1.05
CA PHE A 611 -18.41 9.97 0.30
C PHE A 611 -19.85 9.48 0.21
N ILE A 612 -20.63 9.52 1.30
CA ILE A 612 -22.06 9.16 1.29
C ILE A 612 -22.84 10.01 0.29
N LYS A 613 -22.69 11.34 0.33
CA LYS A 613 -23.35 12.28 -0.61
C LYS A 613 -22.97 12.03 -2.08
N LEU A 614 -21.73 11.63 -2.35
CA LEU A 614 -21.29 11.29 -3.72
C LEU A 614 -22.01 10.06 -4.29
N PHE A 615 -22.61 9.20 -3.46
CA PHE A 615 -23.46 8.08 -3.89
C PHE A 615 -24.97 8.36 -3.80
N GLU A 616 -25.40 9.48 -3.19
CA GLU A 616 -26.81 9.83 -3.00
C GLU A 616 -27.55 9.93 -4.34
N ASP A 617 -27.00 10.71 -5.29
CA ASP A 617 -27.54 10.91 -6.64
C ASP A 617 -27.20 9.77 -7.64
N GLN A 618 -26.38 8.78 -7.26
CA GLN A 618 -25.99 7.70 -8.16
C GLN A 618 -27.10 6.62 -8.25
N PRO A 619 -27.27 5.93 -9.39
CA PRO A 619 -28.19 4.80 -9.48
C PRO A 619 -27.73 3.63 -8.60
N GLU A 620 -28.62 2.67 -8.34
CA GLU A 620 -28.26 1.37 -7.76
C GLU A 620 -27.15 0.67 -8.57
N GLY A 621 -26.39 -0.20 -7.90
CA GLY A 621 -25.30 -0.96 -8.53
C GLY A 621 -23.99 -0.97 -7.72
N LYS A 622 -22.93 -1.45 -8.36
CA LYS A 622 -21.60 -1.65 -7.78
C LYS A 622 -20.65 -0.51 -8.19
N TYR A 623 -19.86 -0.05 -7.24
CA TYR A 623 -18.94 1.07 -7.39
C TYR A 623 -17.59 0.74 -6.76
N VAL A 624 -16.54 1.45 -7.19
CA VAL A 624 -15.18 1.34 -6.63
C VAL A 624 -14.66 2.74 -6.35
N ILE A 625 -14.31 2.99 -5.07
CA ILE A 625 -13.49 4.12 -4.64
C ILE A 625 -12.05 3.66 -4.72
N MET A 626 -11.21 4.27 -5.57
CA MET A 626 -9.79 3.91 -5.69
C MET A 626 -8.85 5.11 -5.57
N ARG A 627 -7.73 4.89 -4.90
CA ARG A 627 -6.65 5.86 -4.67
C ARG A 627 -5.62 5.79 -5.81
N ASP A 628 -5.39 6.91 -6.48
CA ASP A 628 -4.39 6.98 -7.56
C ASP A 628 -2.95 6.72 -7.01
N PRO A 629 -2.19 5.79 -7.60
CA PRO A 629 -0.88 5.37 -7.06
C PRO A 629 0.17 6.48 -6.97
N ASN A 630 0.06 7.53 -7.80
CA ASN A 630 1.14 8.49 -8.04
C ASN A 630 0.72 9.97 -7.88
N ARG A 631 -0.59 10.28 -7.92
CA ARG A 631 -1.18 11.60 -7.63
C ARG A 631 -2.00 11.54 -6.35
N ALA A 632 -2.08 12.62 -5.56
CA ALA A 632 -2.84 12.66 -4.30
C ALA A 632 -4.37 12.84 -4.50
N ILE A 633 -4.99 11.89 -5.20
CA ILE A 633 -6.41 11.90 -5.56
C ILE A 633 -7.06 10.52 -5.36
N VAL A 634 -8.38 10.54 -5.21
CA VAL A 634 -9.25 9.36 -5.21
C VAL A 634 -10.22 9.50 -6.40
N ARG A 635 -10.58 8.39 -7.04
CA ARG A 635 -11.58 8.35 -8.10
C ARG A 635 -12.68 7.38 -7.72
N ILE A 636 -13.91 7.73 -8.07
CA ILE A 636 -15.06 6.84 -7.94
C ILE A 636 -15.42 6.35 -9.34
N TYR A 637 -15.61 5.05 -9.50
CA TYR A 637 -16.09 4.42 -10.72
C TYR A 637 -17.38 3.65 -10.42
N GLY A 638 -18.35 3.69 -11.32
CA GLY A 638 -19.41 2.68 -11.42
C GLY A 638 -18.91 1.53 -12.29
N VAL A 639 -19.12 0.31 -11.85
CA VAL A 639 -18.59 -0.91 -12.47
C VAL A 639 -19.73 -1.92 -12.74
N PRO A 640 -19.58 -2.87 -13.69
CA PRO A 640 -20.53 -3.97 -13.83
C PRO A 640 -20.75 -4.73 -12.52
N VAL A 641 -21.94 -5.29 -12.31
CA VAL A 641 -22.28 -5.99 -11.06
C VAL A 641 -21.29 -7.14 -10.79
N GLY A 642 -21.04 -8.00 -11.79
CA GLY A 642 -20.08 -9.11 -11.70
C GLY A 642 -18.60 -8.74 -11.48
N THR A 643 -18.24 -7.45 -11.37
CA THR A 643 -16.85 -7.07 -11.13
C THR A 643 -16.40 -7.60 -9.76
N PHE A 644 -15.31 -8.37 -9.75
CA PHE A 644 -14.76 -9.08 -8.57
C PHE A 644 -15.56 -10.30 -8.08
N GLU A 645 -16.47 -10.85 -8.88
CA GLU A 645 -17.14 -12.12 -8.57
C GLU A 645 -16.42 -13.33 -9.22
N ASP A 646 -15.40 -13.08 -10.05
CA ASP A 646 -14.65 -14.11 -10.80
C ASP A 646 -13.39 -14.64 -10.07
N SER A 647 -13.13 -14.26 -8.81
CA SER A 647 -11.90 -14.66 -8.09
C SER A 647 -11.89 -16.11 -7.60
N ASP A 648 -13.03 -16.79 -7.61
CA ASP A 648 -13.29 -17.93 -6.72
C ASP A 648 -13.23 -19.27 -7.47
N GLY A 649 -12.53 -19.34 -8.62
CA GLY A 649 -12.47 -20.59 -9.41
C GLY A 649 -11.73 -20.54 -10.75
N SER A 650 -10.51 -19.99 -10.82
CA SER A 650 -9.67 -20.14 -12.04
C SER A 650 -8.13 -20.05 -11.85
N ASP A 651 -7.60 -20.34 -10.65
CA ASP A 651 -6.14 -20.48 -10.41
C ASP A 651 -5.74 -21.85 -9.80
N ASP A 652 -6.67 -22.82 -9.74
CA ASP A 652 -6.40 -24.24 -9.46
C ASP A 652 -6.72 -25.07 -10.72
N ASP A 653 -5.69 -25.55 -11.41
CA ASP A 653 -5.62 -26.81 -12.18
C ASP A 653 -4.24 -26.94 -12.89
N ASP A 654 -3.74 -28.17 -13.03
CA ASP A 654 -2.53 -28.62 -13.76
C ASP A 654 -1.15 -28.63 -13.04
N ASP A 655 -1.08 -29.14 -11.80
CA ASP A 655 0.12 -29.85 -11.26
C ASP A 655 -0.25 -31.30 -10.88
N GLU A 656 -0.77 -32.09 -11.84
CA GLU A 656 -0.88 -33.55 -11.70
C GLU A 656 0.51 -34.20 -11.85
N GLU A 657 1.11 -34.65 -10.74
CA GLU A 657 2.26 -35.56 -10.79
C GLU A 657 1.82 -36.95 -11.30
N GLU A 658 2.13 -37.27 -12.56
CA GLU A 658 1.99 -38.64 -13.09
C GLU A 658 3.28 -39.46 -12.84
N ASP A 659 3.18 -40.44 -11.94
CA ASP A 659 4.27 -41.35 -11.55
C ASP A 659 4.44 -42.52 -12.54
N GLY A 660 5.66 -42.76 -13.07
CA GLY A 660 5.84 -43.82 -14.07
C GLY A 660 7.24 -44.17 -14.61
N SER A 661 7.99 -44.98 -13.86
CA SER A 661 8.95 -46.02 -14.33
C SER A 661 10.40 -45.66 -14.79
N GLY A 662 11.39 -46.31 -14.14
CA GLY A 662 12.08 -47.45 -14.78
C GLY A 662 13.55 -47.36 -15.23
N SER A 663 14.51 -47.54 -14.30
CA SER A 663 15.82 -48.17 -14.57
C SER A 663 16.47 -48.62 -13.24
N ASP A 664 16.32 -49.88 -12.82
CA ASP A 664 17.20 -51.01 -13.14
C ASP A 664 18.69 -50.82 -12.76
N HIS A 665 19.02 -51.26 -11.54
CA HIS A 665 20.36 -51.77 -11.21
C HIS A 665 20.22 -52.96 -10.25
N GLY A 666 20.54 -54.15 -10.74
CA GLY A 666 20.34 -55.40 -10.04
C GLY A 666 21.30 -55.65 -8.87
N GLU A 667 20.74 -56.19 -7.78
CA GLU A 667 21.49 -56.73 -6.66
C GLU A 667 22.08 -58.10 -7.02
N ASN A 668 23.30 -58.37 -6.54
CA ASN A 668 23.97 -59.66 -6.71
C ASN A 668 24.19 -60.28 -5.33
N GLU A 669 23.22 -61.05 -4.86
CA GLU A 669 23.37 -61.85 -3.64
C GLU A 669 24.19 -63.12 -3.92
N GLY A 670 25.29 -63.29 -3.17
CA GLY A 670 26.03 -64.54 -3.07
C GLY A 670 25.81 -65.17 -1.70
N GLN A 671 25.17 -66.34 -1.67
CA GLN A 671 24.96 -67.16 -0.47
C GLN A 671 26.27 -67.79 0.03
N GLY A 672 26.34 -68.18 1.31
CA GLY A 672 27.28 -69.19 1.79
C GLY A 672 27.75 -69.09 3.25
N ASP A 673 26.99 -69.69 4.15
CA ASP A 673 27.39 -70.58 5.27
C ASP A 673 28.51 -70.21 6.26
N GLY A 674 28.31 -70.52 7.56
CA GLY A 674 29.43 -70.61 8.53
C GLY A 674 29.08 -70.53 10.02
N GLU A 675 29.09 -71.69 10.68
CA GLU A 675 28.86 -71.99 12.10
C GLU A 675 29.59 -71.17 13.19
N VAL A 676 28.93 -71.07 14.35
CA VAL A 676 29.43 -71.34 15.74
C VAL A 676 30.88 -70.94 16.12
N GLU A 677 31.03 -69.94 17.00
CA GLU A 677 31.36 -70.14 18.44
C GLU A 677 31.02 -68.89 19.29
#